data_AF-A0A8H5H6N9-F1
#
_entry.id   AF-A0A8H5H6N9-F1
#
_cell.length_a   1.000
_cell.length_b   1.000
_cell.length_c   1.000
_cell.angle_alpha   90.00
_cell.angle_beta   90.00
_cell.angle_gamma   90.00
#
_symmetry.space_group_name_H-M   'P 1'
#
loop_
_entity.id
_entity.type
_entity.pdbx_description
1 polymer ?
#
loop_
_entity_poly.entity_id
_entity_poly.type
_entity_poly.pdbx_seq_one_letter_code
_entity_poly.pdbx_strand_id
1 'polypeptide(L)'
;MSSPTRRHDRNLIYYSNSSVTTTEKFIEMEGFQGPRPDMDEAFWASVVKRWSDACDSVVSLKQELKKAKVESYKHQEQLHALKVREETLLRERNRLQEESEEYRDRSLTLLKEKEAFVLSQTRPLAPALVGTRVPGEITLNKLREAEEGLEKAKHEFGKLKDQSSKLSEQNRAMREEIGSLQQAKEATEENNRILTEENIRAATELTDSRLECNMWTERLQELRSQTQESKVAFEAQHRELSGEIERLRQLASQRDVITGQFALQSKEILTLRAAAAADKEEINTFRVQLTSTREKLMEASDKNKTLLDNFTRLNEKLRDPAFTHPPSQPLHNPSSIPPKEEQSPVELDSQGGVSTYRRTGSRIFIRPPTSPSTSNKAFTNKATPSQSTMQTLSTCATPSFIPDARQRSLAELVHYIPDFDREDCRFRRAVLACAIGGNIQSLIVRVTHSATEIAKARNISTYLCPALDLNPWCPTSPGQHGYIFVGLGQEHNTFQEPQAGLHVFVGQSRSRSRPKEYQYLGVYTAVRVASLSAEEWHTLSREVAYGYASMTKDKNKDARSVEEILAAYDTGQLSAPCVRLQCTDFDENLYTALVAAQTEPLPARQSRAVGKRRREDREEHHPRPRRAARSRSPYEPGDESGF
;
A
#
# COMPACT_ATOMS: atom_id res chain seq x y z
N MET A 1 17.11 25.93 -55.39
CA MET A 1 18.22 24.99 -55.16
C MET A 1 17.81 24.07 -54.02
N SER A 2 17.75 22.79 -54.34
CA SER A 2 17.09 21.73 -53.58
C SER A 2 17.99 21.21 -52.46
N SER A 3 17.41 20.98 -51.27
CA SER A 3 18.02 20.17 -50.21
C SER A 3 16.96 19.26 -49.58
N PRO A 4 17.33 18.03 -49.16
CA PRO A 4 16.46 16.88 -49.31
C PRO A 4 15.86 16.37 -48.00
N THR A 5 14.61 15.94 -48.08
CA THR A 5 13.87 15.16 -47.08
C THR A 5 14.45 13.74 -46.97
N ARG A 6 15.02 13.39 -45.80
CA ARG A 6 15.28 12.00 -45.40
C ARG A 6 14.01 11.40 -44.81
N ARG A 7 13.36 10.52 -45.57
CA ARG A 7 12.40 9.54 -45.05
C ARG A 7 13.18 8.40 -44.39
N HIS A 8 12.86 8.10 -43.13
CA HIS A 8 13.21 6.83 -42.52
C HIS A 8 11.96 5.96 -42.50
N ASP A 9 11.88 5.05 -43.46
CA ASP A 9 11.00 3.89 -43.41
C ASP A 9 11.48 2.99 -42.27
N ARG A 10 10.71 2.93 -41.18
CA ARG A 10 10.89 1.90 -40.15
C ARG A 10 9.92 0.77 -40.43
N ASN A 11 10.50 -0.38 -40.78
CA ASN A 11 9.86 -1.68 -40.87
C ASN A 11 9.04 -1.97 -39.61
N LEU A 12 7.72 -2.13 -39.78
CA LEU A 12 6.85 -2.77 -38.80
C LEU A 12 7.18 -4.27 -38.78
N ILE A 13 7.75 -4.74 -37.67
CA ILE A 13 7.82 -6.17 -37.35
C ILE A 13 6.50 -6.53 -36.65
N TYR A 14 5.61 -7.21 -37.37
CA TYR A 14 4.42 -7.83 -36.80
C TYR A 14 4.84 -9.01 -35.93
N TYR A 15 4.72 -8.89 -34.61
CA TYR A 15 4.65 -10.05 -33.73
C TYR A 15 3.19 -10.54 -33.69
N SER A 16 2.90 -11.56 -34.49
CA SER A 16 1.68 -12.35 -34.38
C SER A 16 1.71 -13.15 -33.07
N ASN A 17 0.97 -12.71 -32.06
CA ASN A 17 0.69 -13.51 -30.88
C ASN A 17 -0.28 -14.63 -31.26
N SER A 18 0.26 -15.83 -31.45
CA SER A 18 -0.49 -17.07 -31.49
C SER A 18 -1.15 -17.31 -30.14
N SER A 19 -2.49 -17.23 -30.14
CA SER A 19 -3.38 -17.60 -29.06
C SER A 19 -3.24 -19.08 -28.71
N VAL A 20 -2.65 -19.38 -27.55
CA VAL A 20 -2.76 -20.71 -26.92
C VAL A 20 -4.07 -20.72 -26.12
N THR A 21 -5.10 -21.31 -26.71
CA THR A 21 -6.34 -21.67 -26.03
C THR A 21 -6.06 -22.89 -25.14
N THR A 22 -5.82 -22.67 -23.85
CA THR A 22 -5.82 -23.74 -22.84
C THR A 22 -7.20 -23.75 -22.15
N THR A 23 -8.19 -24.28 -22.85
CA THR A 23 -9.48 -24.67 -22.27
C THR A 23 -9.43 -26.14 -21.88
N GLU A 24 -9.78 -26.40 -20.61
CA GLU A 24 -10.47 -27.59 -20.11
C GLU A 24 -9.92 -28.97 -20.52
N LYS A 25 -8.99 -29.48 -19.71
CA LYS A 25 -8.96 -30.90 -19.34
C LYS A 25 -8.71 -31.02 -17.84
N PHE A 26 -9.77 -30.82 -17.07
CA PHE A 26 -9.83 -31.33 -15.69
C PHE A 26 -9.89 -32.86 -15.80
N ILE A 27 -8.79 -33.50 -15.41
CA ILE A 27 -8.62 -34.94 -15.44
C ILE A 27 -9.47 -35.53 -14.31
N GLU A 28 -10.47 -36.33 -14.68
CA GLU A 28 -11.01 -37.40 -13.84
C GLU A 28 -9.85 -38.36 -13.51
N MET A 29 -9.16 -38.13 -12.39
CA MET A 29 -8.35 -39.16 -11.74
C MET A 29 -9.21 -39.84 -10.67
N GLU A 30 -10.18 -40.64 -11.12
CA GLU A 30 -10.67 -41.75 -10.32
C GLU A 30 -9.56 -42.81 -10.22
N GLY A 31 -9.07 -43.11 -9.02
CA GLY A 31 -8.17 -44.26 -8.85
C GLY A 31 -7.20 -44.27 -7.68
N PHE A 32 -7.15 -43.26 -6.81
CA PHE A 32 -6.32 -43.31 -5.60
C PHE A 32 -7.17 -43.61 -4.35
N GLN A 33 -7.63 -44.86 -4.23
CA GLN A 33 -8.14 -45.43 -2.97
C GLN A 33 -6.97 -45.89 -2.09
N GLY A 34 -6.17 -44.94 -1.62
CA GLY A 34 -5.36 -45.16 -0.42
C GLY A 34 -6.24 -45.00 0.82
N PRO A 35 -6.05 -45.78 1.90
CA PRO A 35 -6.77 -45.55 3.14
C PRO A 35 -6.46 -44.13 3.60
N ARG A 36 -7.47 -43.25 3.51
CA ARG A 36 -7.37 -41.91 4.08
C ARG A 36 -7.08 -42.11 5.56
N PRO A 37 -6.00 -41.54 6.11
CA PRO A 37 -5.81 -41.55 7.54
C PRO A 37 -7.06 -40.91 8.15
N ASP A 38 -7.78 -41.71 8.93
CA ASP A 38 -8.98 -41.32 9.65
C ASP A 38 -8.55 -40.26 10.66
N MET A 39 -8.47 -39.01 10.21
CA MET A 39 -8.14 -37.89 11.07
C MET A 39 -9.37 -37.62 11.91
N ASP A 40 -9.31 -38.12 13.15
CA ASP A 40 -10.35 -38.04 14.17
C ASP A 40 -11.13 -36.72 14.08
N GLU A 41 -12.44 -36.82 13.94
CA GLU A 41 -13.38 -35.69 13.95
C GLU A 41 -13.16 -34.76 15.16
N ALA A 42 -12.69 -35.33 16.28
CA ALA A 42 -12.29 -34.60 17.47
C ALA A 42 -11.14 -33.59 17.24
N PHE A 43 -10.18 -33.90 16.38
CA PHE A 43 -9.11 -32.98 16.00
C PHE A 43 -9.66 -31.77 15.27
N TRP A 44 -10.47 -31.99 14.23
CA TRP A 44 -11.06 -30.90 13.45
C TRP A 44 -12.01 -30.04 14.28
N ALA A 45 -12.82 -30.64 15.15
CA ALA A 45 -13.64 -29.89 16.11
C ALA A 45 -12.80 -28.98 17.02
N SER A 46 -11.63 -29.47 17.49
CA SER A 46 -10.70 -28.66 18.28
C SER A 46 -10.11 -27.49 17.49
N VAL A 47 -9.73 -27.73 16.23
CA VAL A 47 -9.18 -26.69 15.34
C VAL A 47 -10.22 -25.61 15.06
N VAL A 48 -11.45 -26.00 14.69
CA VAL A 48 -12.55 -25.07 14.42
C VAL A 48 -12.90 -24.26 15.66
N LYS A 49 -12.94 -24.88 16.84
CA LYS A 49 -13.18 -24.18 18.10
C LYS A 49 -12.10 -23.13 18.40
N ARG A 50 -10.82 -23.53 18.32
CA ARG A 50 -9.70 -22.59 18.53
C ARG A 50 -9.72 -21.43 17.53
N TRP A 51 -10.12 -21.69 16.30
CA TRP A 51 -10.24 -20.66 15.28
C TRP A 51 -11.42 -19.71 15.57
N SER A 52 -12.57 -20.22 16.02
CA SER A 52 -13.70 -19.41 16.49
C SER A 52 -13.31 -18.52 17.67
N ASP A 53 -12.69 -19.09 18.71
CA ASP A 53 -12.24 -18.36 19.91
C ASP A 53 -11.22 -17.26 19.55
N ALA A 54 -10.34 -17.54 18.58
CA ALA A 54 -9.40 -16.55 18.06
C ALA A 54 -10.11 -15.41 17.30
N CYS A 55 -11.15 -15.72 16.51
CA CYS A 55 -11.95 -14.71 15.82
C CYS A 55 -12.68 -13.80 16.80
N ASP A 56 -13.30 -14.36 17.85
CA ASP A 56 -13.98 -13.58 18.89
C ASP A 56 -13.00 -12.68 19.66
N SER A 57 -11.80 -13.19 19.95
CA SER A 57 -10.73 -12.41 20.56
C SER A 57 -10.32 -11.21 19.69
N VAL A 58 -10.20 -11.41 18.37
CA VAL A 58 -9.90 -10.32 17.42
C VAL A 58 -11.02 -9.29 17.38
N VAL A 59 -12.29 -9.70 17.46
CA VAL A 59 -13.42 -8.78 17.53
C VAL A 59 -13.39 -7.95 18.81
N SER A 60 -13.14 -8.58 19.96
CA SER A 60 -13.01 -7.89 21.26
C SER A 60 -11.88 -6.86 21.23
N LEU A 61 -10.69 -7.24 20.76
CA LEU A 61 -9.53 -6.35 20.64
C LEU A 61 -9.79 -5.16 19.70
N LYS A 62 -10.55 -5.37 18.62
CA LYS A 62 -10.98 -4.27 17.74
C LYS A 62 -11.92 -3.29 18.45
N GLN A 63 -12.77 -3.76 19.37
CA GLN A 63 -13.65 -2.89 20.16
C GLN A 63 -12.84 -2.10 21.20
N GLU A 64 -11.91 -2.75 21.90
CA GLU A 64 -10.99 -2.08 22.85
C GLU A 64 -10.12 -1.03 22.14
N LEU A 65 -9.58 -1.35 20.96
CA LEU A 65 -8.81 -0.38 20.17
C LEU A 65 -9.65 0.84 19.76
N LYS A 66 -10.94 0.64 19.43
CA LYS A 66 -11.86 1.77 19.15
C LYS A 66 -12.08 2.60 20.41
N LYS A 67 -12.28 1.98 21.57
CA LYS A 67 -12.45 2.68 22.86
C LYS A 67 -11.20 3.48 23.21
N ALA A 68 -10.01 2.89 23.10
CA ALA A 68 -8.74 3.56 23.35
C ALA A 68 -8.50 4.75 22.41
N LYS A 69 -8.90 4.65 21.13
CA LYS A 69 -8.82 5.79 20.18
C LYS A 69 -9.75 6.94 20.57
N VAL A 70 -10.96 6.64 21.03
CA VAL A 70 -11.92 7.65 21.52
C VAL A 70 -11.39 8.33 22.78
N GLU A 71 -10.87 7.55 23.73
CA GLU A 71 -10.26 8.08 24.94
C GLU A 71 -9.03 8.95 24.63
N SER A 72 -8.15 8.51 23.73
CA SER A 72 -7.00 9.31 23.26
C SER A 72 -7.43 10.64 22.63
N TYR A 73 -8.50 10.64 21.83
CA TYR A 73 -9.06 11.87 21.26
C TYR A 73 -9.56 12.83 22.35
N LYS A 74 -10.27 12.30 23.37
CA LYS A 74 -10.75 13.08 24.52
C LYS A 74 -9.61 13.70 25.32
N HIS A 75 -8.52 12.96 25.55
CA HIS A 75 -7.32 13.50 26.22
C HIS A 75 -6.64 14.59 25.39
N GLN A 76 -6.57 14.41 24.06
CA GLN A 76 -6.01 15.43 23.17
C GLN A 76 -6.83 16.73 23.19
N GLU A 77 -8.16 16.63 23.25
CA GLU A 77 -9.06 17.77 23.41
C GLU A 77 -8.88 18.46 24.76
N GLN A 78 -8.76 17.71 25.86
CA GLN A 78 -8.48 18.24 27.19
C GLN A 78 -7.13 18.97 27.25
N LEU A 79 -6.08 18.41 26.66
CA LEU A 79 -4.77 19.08 26.56
C LEU A 79 -4.84 20.38 25.76
N HIS A 80 -5.61 20.41 24.67
CA HIS A 80 -5.82 21.63 23.90
C HIS A 80 -6.57 22.69 24.73
N ALA A 81 -7.62 22.30 25.44
CA ALA A 81 -8.37 23.19 26.32
C ALA A 81 -7.50 23.77 27.45
N LEU A 82 -6.62 22.95 28.05
CA LEU A 82 -5.66 23.39 29.06
C LEU A 82 -4.65 24.40 28.50
N LYS A 83 -4.10 24.16 27.29
CA LYS A 83 -3.19 25.12 26.64
C LYS A 83 -3.85 26.47 26.35
N VAL A 84 -5.09 26.45 25.87
CA VAL A 84 -5.85 27.70 25.64
C VAL A 84 -6.10 28.44 26.96
N ARG A 85 -6.39 27.71 28.04
CA ARG A 85 -6.56 28.29 29.39
C ARG A 85 -5.26 28.88 29.91
N GLU A 86 -4.14 28.18 29.77
CA GLU A 86 -2.80 28.67 30.14
C GLU A 86 -2.45 29.96 29.38
N GLU A 87 -2.66 30.00 28.07
CA GLU A 87 -2.42 31.20 27.26
C GLU A 87 -3.30 32.38 27.71
N THR A 88 -4.54 32.10 28.10
CA THR A 88 -5.46 33.13 28.63
C THR A 88 -4.96 33.68 29.97
N LEU A 89 -4.54 32.81 30.89
CA LEU A 89 -3.98 33.20 32.18
C LEU A 89 -2.66 33.98 32.03
N LEU A 90 -1.82 33.62 31.05
CA LEU A 90 -0.60 34.37 30.75
C LEU A 90 -0.91 35.80 30.27
N ARG A 91 -1.92 35.98 29.41
CA ARG A 91 -2.37 37.31 28.98
C ARG A 91 -2.92 38.12 30.14
N GLU A 92 -3.69 37.50 31.03
CA GLU A 92 -4.24 38.16 32.22
C GLU A 92 -3.15 38.56 33.21
N ARG A 93 -2.17 37.68 33.46
CA ARG A 93 -0.99 38.00 34.27
C ARG A 93 -0.22 39.19 33.70
N ASN A 94 0.01 39.22 32.39
CA ASN A 94 0.71 40.33 31.75
C ASN A 94 -0.10 41.64 31.88
N ARG A 95 -1.43 41.59 31.72
CA ARG A 95 -2.31 42.74 31.92
C ARG A 95 -2.24 43.28 33.35
N LEU A 96 -2.29 42.40 34.35
CA LEU A 96 -2.18 42.78 35.77
C LEU A 96 -0.79 43.34 36.10
N GLN A 97 0.25 42.85 35.45
CA GLN A 97 1.60 43.40 35.58
C GLN A 97 1.68 44.82 35.01
N GLU A 98 1.11 45.06 33.83
CA GLU A 98 1.00 46.41 33.24
C GLU A 98 0.20 47.36 34.15
N GLU A 99 -0.94 46.92 34.68
CA GLU A 99 -1.75 47.71 35.63
C GLU A 99 -0.94 48.03 36.91
N SER A 100 -0.19 47.07 37.45
CA SER A 100 0.67 47.26 38.63
C SER A 100 1.81 48.26 38.39
N GLU A 101 2.43 48.21 37.21
CA GLU A 101 3.43 49.19 36.78
C GLU A 101 2.81 50.60 36.65
N GLU A 102 1.62 50.71 36.08
CA GLU A 102 0.88 51.98 36.01
C GLU A 102 0.55 52.55 37.40
N TYR A 103 0.11 51.72 38.34
CA TYR A 103 -0.14 52.14 39.72
C TYR A 103 1.15 52.61 40.41
N ARG A 104 2.28 51.92 40.18
CA ARG A 104 3.58 52.33 40.71
C ARG A 104 3.99 53.70 40.17
N ASP A 105 3.82 53.94 38.87
CA ASP A 105 4.15 55.22 38.24
C ASP A 105 3.24 56.36 38.71
N ARG A 106 1.93 56.11 38.86
CA ARG A 106 0.99 57.09 39.45
C ARG A 106 1.36 57.43 40.90
N SER A 107 1.73 56.43 41.70
CA SER A 107 2.15 56.64 43.09
C SER A 107 3.42 57.49 43.19
N LEU A 108 4.41 57.23 42.34
CA LEU A 108 5.64 58.03 42.25
C LEU A 108 5.34 59.47 41.81
N THR A 109 4.38 59.67 40.92
CA THR A 109 3.97 61.01 40.46
C THR A 109 3.33 61.80 41.60
N LEU A 110 2.40 61.20 42.34
CA LEU A 110 1.76 61.82 43.51
C LEU A 110 2.77 62.15 44.62
N LEU A 111 3.78 61.31 44.84
CA LEU A 111 4.86 61.58 45.78
C LEU A 111 5.67 62.82 45.36
N LYS A 112 6.03 62.93 44.08
CA LYS A 112 6.73 64.11 43.54
C LYS A 112 5.90 65.38 43.65
N GLU A 113 4.60 65.31 43.36
CA GLU A 113 3.67 66.44 43.53
C GLU A 113 3.58 66.88 44.99
N LYS A 114 3.53 65.92 45.93
CA LYS A 114 3.51 66.20 47.36
C LYS A 114 4.82 66.84 47.84
N GLU A 115 5.96 66.36 47.37
CA GLU A 115 7.28 66.96 47.66
C GLU A 115 7.36 68.40 47.11
N ALA A 116 6.89 68.63 45.88
CA ALA A 116 6.83 69.97 45.29
C ALA A 116 5.91 70.91 46.08
N PHE A 117 4.76 70.40 46.54
CA PHE A 117 3.82 71.15 47.38
C PHE A 117 4.43 71.56 48.72
N VAL A 118 5.12 70.64 49.41
CA VAL A 118 5.81 70.92 50.68
C VAL A 118 6.90 71.98 50.50
N LEU A 119 7.67 71.91 49.41
CA LEU A 119 8.69 72.92 49.07
C LEU A 119 8.09 74.30 48.75
N SER A 120 6.84 74.36 48.30
CA SER A 120 6.14 75.62 48.02
C SER A 120 5.54 76.29 49.27
N GLN A 121 5.23 75.53 50.32
CA GLN A 121 4.65 76.04 51.58
C GLN A 121 5.67 76.53 52.60
N THR A 122 6.95 76.16 52.48
CA THR A 122 8.02 76.68 53.33
C THR A 122 8.47 78.07 52.89
N ARG A 123 7.53 79.03 52.90
CA ARG A 123 7.84 80.46 52.87
C ARG A 123 7.95 80.96 54.32
N PRO A 124 9.09 81.53 54.75
CA PRO A 124 9.30 81.88 56.15
C PRO A 124 8.41 83.09 56.52
N LEU A 125 7.39 82.84 57.32
CA LEU A 125 6.57 83.88 57.94
C LEU A 125 7.28 84.40 59.19
N ALA A 126 7.58 85.70 59.18
CA ALA A 126 8.19 86.43 60.27
C ALA A 126 7.30 86.46 61.52
N PRO A 127 7.89 86.52 62.73
CA PRO A 127 7.14 86.52 63.99
C PRO A 127 6.59 87.92 64.30
N ALA A 128 5.26 88.08 64.30
CA ALA A 128 4.61 89.30 64.76
C ALA A 128 4.15 89.17 66.22
N LEU A 129 4.57 90.15 67.02
CA LEU A 129 4.36 90.32 68.45
C LEU A 129 2.89 90.48 68.88
N VAL A 130 2.61 89.89 70.05
CA VAL A 130 1.94 90.44 71.25
C VAL A 130 0.83 91.49 71.04
N GLY A 131 -0.37 91.14 71.49
CA GLY A 131 -1.46 92.08 71.77
C GLY A 131 -2.39 91.53 72.86
N THR A 132 -2.11 91.90 74.11
CA THR A 132 -2.94 91.70 75.31
C THR A 132 -4.25 92.49 75.22
N ARG A 133 -5.41 91.86 75.47
CA ARG A 133 -6.66 92.58 75.79
C ARG A 133 -7.53 91.89 76.85
N VAL A 134 -8.05 92.77 77.69
CA VAL A 134 -8.78 92.71 78.95
C VAL A 134 -10.07 91.86 78.92
N PRO A 135 -10.42 91.20 80.04
CA PRO A 135 -11.64 90.41 80.23
C PRO A 135 -12.84 91.29 80.65
N GLY A 136 -14.00 91.07 80.05
CA GLY A 136 -15.25 91.72 80.48
C GLY A 136 -16.37 91.52 79.47
N GLU A 137 -17.46 90.92 79.93
CA GLU A 137 -18.72 90.67 79.22
C GLU A 137 -18.64 89.71 78.02
N ILE A 138 -18.59 88.42 78.36
CA ILE A 138 -19.13 87.35 77.53
C ILE A 138 -20.65 87.54 77.51
N THR A 139 -21.11 88.35 76.55
CA THR A 139 -22.50 88.42 76.12
C THR A 139 -23.02 87.00 75.87
N LEU A 140 -24.23 86.68 76.34
CA LEU A 140 -24.98 85.44 76.08
C LEU A 140 -24.81 84.87 74.65
N ASN A 141 -24.57 85.72 73.65
CA ASN A 141 -24.24 85.33 72.28
C ASN A 141 -23.00 84.45 72.14
N LYS A 142 -21.90 84.70 72.88
CA LYS A 142 -20.69 83.87 72.82
C LYS A 142 -20.90 82.49 73.45
N LEU A 143 -21.77 82.42 74.46
CA LEU A 143 -22.16 81.17 75.10
C LEU A 143 -23.06 80.36 74.17
N ARG A 144 -24.00 81.02 73.48
CA ARG A 144 -24.79 80.43 72.39
C ARG A 144 -23.92 79.94 71.22
N GLU A 145 -22.95 80.73 70.77
CA GLU A 145 -21.99 80.34 69.72
C GLU A 145 -21.14 79.15 70.15
N ALA A 146 -20.75 79.08 71.43
CA ALA A 146 -20.02 77.94 71.98
C ALA A 146 -20.91 76.69 72.08
N GLU A 147 -22.19 76.82 72.45
CA GLU A 147 -23.17 75.74 72.45
C GLU A 147 -23.46 75.23 71.03
N GLU A 148 -23.69 76.13 70.07
CA GLU A 148 -23.85 75.78 68.65
C GLU A 148 -22.58 75.12 68.08
N GLY A 149 -21.40 75.62 68.46
CA GLY A 149 -20.11 75.04 68.11
C GLY A 149 -19.93 73.64 68.70
N LEU A 150 -20.35 73.43 69.95
CA LEU A 150 -20.30 72.13 70.62
C LEU A 150 -21.26 71.12 69.97
N GLU A 151 -22.47 71.53 69.61
CA GLU A 151 -23.41 70.66 68.89
C GLU A 151 -22.92 70.31 67.49
N LYS A 152 -22.33 71.27 66.75
CA LYS A 152 -21.64 70.99 65.49
C LYS A 152 -20.48 70.01 65.68
N ALA A 153 -19.66 70.18 66.72
CA ALA A 153 -18.54 69.29 67.01
C ALA A 153 -19.00 67.88 67.38
N LYS A 154 -20.08 67.74 68.16
CA LYS A 154 -20.69 66.43 68.47
C LYS A 154 -21.23 65.75 67.22
N HIS A 155 -21.89 66.50 66.34
CA HIS A 155 -22.41 65.98 65.08
C HIS A 155 -21.27 65.50 64.15
N GLU A 156 -20.21 66.29 63.99
CA GLU A 156 -19.03 65.91 63.21
C GLU A 156 -18.28 64.72 63.84
N PHE A 157 -18.18 64.66 65.17
CA PHE A 157 -17.62 63.50 65.86
C PHE A 157 -18.46 62.23 65.62
N GLY A 158 -19.79 62.36 65.62
CA GLY A 158 -20.71 61.29 65.23
C GLY A 158 -20.42 60.76 63.82
N LYS A 159 -20.33 61.66 62.84
CA LYS A 159 -19.96 61.31 61.45
C LYS A 159 -18.61 60.60 61.36
N LEU A 160 -17.60 61.11 62.05
CA LEU A 160 -16.25 60.50 62.06
C LEU A 160 -16.27 59.11 62.69
N LYS A 161 -17.06 58.92 63.76
CA LYS A 161 -17.24 57.61 64.40
C LYS A 161 -17.91 56.62 63.45
N ASP A 162 -18.96 57.03 62.75
CA ASP A 162 -19.64 56.20 61.76
C ASP A 162 -18.73 55.86 60.57
N GLN A 163 -17.96 56.83 60.08
CA GLN A 163 -16.95 56.62 59.04
C GLN A 163 -15.86 55.63 59.49
N SER A 164 -15.35 55.77 60.72
CA SER A 164 -14.37 54.85 61.30
C SER A 164 -14.94 53.43 61.44
N SER A 165 -16.20 53.30 61.86
CA SER A 165 -16.91 52.02 61.92
C SER A 165 -17.03 51.38 60.54
N LYS A 166 -17.45 52.15 59.53
CA LYS A 166 -17.59 51.67 58.15
C LYS A 166 -16.25 51.24 57.54
N LEU A 167 -15.18 52.00 57.78
CA LEU A 167 -13.82 51.63 57.35
C LEU A 167 -13.32 50.37 58.07
N SER A 168 -13.63 50.21 59.35
CA SER A 168 -13.28 48.99 60.11
C SER A 168 -13.97 47.75 59.54
N GLU A 169 -15.26 47.84 59.22
CA GLU A 169 -16.01 46.76 58.56
C GLU A 169 -15.47 46.46 57.16
N GLN A 170 -15.16 47.49 56.38
CA GLN A 170 -14.55 47.32 55.06
C GLN A 170 -13.17 46.64 55.15
N ASN A 171 -12.35 47.01 56.14
CA ASN A 171 -11.07 46.35 56.40
C ASN A 171 -11.23 44.90 56.83
N ARG A 172 -12.26 44.57 57.61
CA ARG A 172 -12.58 43.18 57.97
C ARG A 172 -12.97 42.37 56.72
N ALA A 173 -13.86 42.91 55.90
CA ALA A 173 -14.29 42.25 54.66
C ALA A 173 -13.11 42.00 53.69
N MET A 174 -12.22 42.98 53.50
CA MET A 174 -11.02 42.80 52.67
C MET A 174 -10.08 41.73 53.23
N ARG A 175 -9.95 41.61 54.56
CA ARG A 175 -9.13 40.54 55.16
C ARG A 175 -9.72 39.15 54.95
N GLU A 176 -11.04 39.01 55.04
CA GLU A 176 -11.75 37.76 54.74
C GLU A 176 -11.59 37.38 53.26
N GLU A 177 -11.69 38.36 52.36
CA GLU A 177 -11.47 38.16 50.92
C GLU A 177 -10.03 37.72 50.61
N ILE A 178 -9.03 38.37 51.22
CA ILE A 178 -7.62 37.96 51.10
C ILE A 178 -7.42 36.53 51.60
N GLY A 179 -8.04 36.14 52.72
CA GLY A 179 -7.99 34.78 53.23
C GLY A 179 -8.60 33.75 52.27
N SER A 180 -9.75 34.07 51.67
CA SER A 180 -10.38 33.21 50.66
C SER A 180 -9.52 33.06 49.40
N LEU A 181 -8.90 34.15 48.93
CA LEU A 181 -7.99 34.12 47.78
C LEU A 181 -6.72 33.32 48.06
N GLN A 182 -6.17 33.39 49.29
CA GLN A 182 -5.02 32.57 49.69
C GLN A 182 -5.35 31.07 49.66
N GLN A 183 -6.50 30.67 50.20
CA GLN A 183 -6.95 29.28 50.14
C GLN A 183 -7.17 28.80 48.69
N ALA A 184 -7.78 29.64 47.84
CA ALA A 184 -7.98 29.33 46.43
C ALA A 184 -6.63 29.18 45.68
N LYS A 185 -5.63 30.00 46.03
CA LYS A 185 -4.28 29.91 45.49
C LYS A 185 -3.62 28.57 45.90
N GLU A 186 -3.64 28.22 47.18
CA GLU A 186 -3.08 26.95 47.67
C GLU A 186 -3.73 25.73 47.01
N ALA A 187 -5.07 25.73 46.87
CA ALA A 187 -5.79 24.68 46.17
C ALA A 187 -5.39 24.57 44.68
N THR A 188 -5.10 25.70 44.04
CA THR A 188 -4.64 25.72 42.64
C THR A 188 -3.19 25.23 42.52
N GLU A 189 -2.32 25.58 43.46
CA GLU A 189 -0.94 25.09 43.51
C GLU A 189 -0.88 23.57 43.73
N GLU A 190 -1.71 23.02 44.61
CA GLU A 190 -1.80 21.58 44.83
C GLU A 190 -2.34 20.85 43.59
N ASN A 191 -3.37 21.39 42.93
CA ASN A 191 -3.87 20.83 41.66
C ASN A 191 -2.79 20.84 40.57
N ASN A 192 -2.00 21.91 40.48
CA ASN A 192 -0.88 21.98 39.54
C ASN A 192 0.18 20.94 39.86
N ARG A 193 0.48 20.72 41.15
CA ARG A 193 1.42 19.68 41.58
C ARG A 193 0.95 18.29 41.14
N ILE A 194 -0.32 17.94 41.42
CA ILE A 194 -0.91 16.66 40.99
C ILE A 194 -0.80 16.49 39.46
N LEU A 195 -1.13 17.54 38.71
CA LEU A 195 -1.03 17.53 37.24
C LEU A 195 0.41 17.34 36.75
N THR A 196 1.40 17.92 37.44
CA THR A 196 2.82 17.71 37.09
C THR A 196 3.27 16.28 37.36
N GLU A 197 2.82 15.66 38.45
CA GLU A 197 3.13 14.26 38.76
C GLU A 197 2.48 13.30 37.75
N GLU A 198 1.25 13.56 37.34
CA GLU A 198 0.57 12.80 36.27
C GLU A 198 1.26 12.95 34.91
N ASN A 199 1.71 14.17 34.56
CA ASN A 199 2.45 14.41 33.32
C ASN A 199 3.80 13.67 33.32
N ILE A 200 4.51 13.62 34.45
CA ILE A 200 5.75 12.85 34.59
C ILE A 200 5.45 11.36 34.39
N ARG A 201 4.39 10.84 35.01
CA ARG A 201 3.98 9.43 34.87
C ARG A 201 3.63 9.07 33.43
N ALA A 202 2.84 9.91 32.76
CA ALA A 202 2.48 9.71 31.36
C ALA A 202 3.72 9.80 30.44
N ALA A 203 4.68 10.67 30.76
CA ALA A 203 5.94 10.76 30.02
C ALA A 203 6.78 9.48 30.17
N THR A 204 6.85 8.91 31.38
CA THR A 204 7.56 7.63 31.63
C THR A 204 6.88 6.45 30.90
N GLU A 205 5.56 6.37 30.93
CA GLU A 205 4.82 5.31 30.20
C GLU A 205 5.03 5.44 28.67
N LEU A 206 5.10 6.66 28.15
CA LEU A 206 5.40 6.91 26.74
C LEU A 206 6.84 6.50 26.37
N THR A 207 7.82 6.73 27.25
CA THR A 207 9.19 6.27 27.01
C THR A 207 9.31 4.76 27.02
N ASP A 208 8.61 4.08 27.94
CA ASP A 208 8.61 2.62 28.02
C ASP A 208 7.93 2.01 26.79
N SER A 209 6.78 2.57 26.37
CA SER A 209 6.09 2.15 25.15
C SER A 209 6.95 2.35 23.88
N ARG A 210 7.78 3.41 23.84
CA ARG A 210 8.74 3.63 22.74
C ARG A 210 9.85 2.60 22.74
N LEU A 211 10.38 2.25 23.91
CA LEU A 211 11.41 1.21 24.04
C LEU A 211 10.86 -0.13 23.55
N GLU A 212 9.64 -0.48 23.95
CA GLU A 212 8.98 -1.70 23.49
C GLU A 212 8.76 -1.70 21.96
N CYS A 213 8.33 -0.57 21.40
CA CYS A 213 8.18 -0.43 19.95
C CYS A 213 9.50 -0.60 19.18
N ASN A 214 10.60 -0.09 19.74
CA ASN A 214 11.94 -0.29 19.17
C ASN A 214 12.35 -1.77 19.22
N MET A 215 12.13 -2.45 20.34
CA MET A 215 12.40 -3.89 20.45
C MET A 215 11.60 -4.71 19.43
N TRP A 216 10.32 -4.41 19.23
CA TRP A 216 9.50 -5.07 18.20
C TRP A 216 9.98 -4.77 16.79
N THR A 217 10.47 -3.56 16.54
CA THR A 217 11.04 -3.17 15.25
C THR A 217 12.31 -3.96 14.94
N GLU A 218 13.22 -4.10 15.92
CA GLU A 218 14.41 -4.94 15.79
C GLU A 218 14.05 -6.41 15.56
N ARG A 219 13.07 -6.94 16.30
CA ARG A 219 12.60 -8.32 16.11
C ARG A 219 11.97 -8.55 14.73
N LEU A 220 11.22 -7.59 14.21
CA LEU A 220 10.67 -7.65 12.85
C LEU A 220 11.78 -7.59 11.79
N GLN A 221 12.82 -6.81 12.03
CA GLN A 221 13.97 -6.75 11.13
C GLN A 221 14.74 -8.08 11.12
N GLU A 222 14.92 -8.71 12.29
CA GLU A 222 15.53 -10.04 12.40
C GLU A 222 14.73 -11.10 11.64
N LEU A 223 13.39 -11.14 11.82
CA LEU A 223 12.51 -12.07 11.10
C LEU A 223 12.55 -11.85 9.57
N ARG A 224 12.67 -10.59 9.12
CA ARG A 224 12.86 -10.28 7.70
C ARG A 224 14.21 -10.80 7.18
N SER A 225 15.28 -10.67 7.96
CA SER A 225 16.60 -11.24 7.60
C SER A 225 16.50 -12.76 7.45
N GLN A 226 15.91 -13.44 8.43
CA GLN A 226 15.72 -14.90 8.39
C GLN A 226 14.87 -15.35 7.18
N THR A 227 13.81 -14.60 6.87
CA THR A 227 12.96 -14.88 5.70
C THR A 227 13.74 -14.69 4.40
N GLN A 228 14.56 -13.65 4.31
CA GLN A 228 15.39 -13.38 3.14
C GLN A 228 16.48 -14.44 2.96
N GLU A 229 17.13 -14.88 4.04
CA GLU A 229 18.09 -15.98 4.03
C GLU A 229 17.44 -17.29 3.56
N SER A 230 16.24 -17.62 4.06
CA SER A 230 15.47 -18.78 3.62
C SER A 230 15.08 -18.69 2.14
N LYS A 231 14.70 -17.50 1.66
CA LYS A 231 14.40 -17.26 0.24
C LYS A 231 15.64 -17.48 -0.64
N VAL A 232 16.80 -16.96 -0.25
CA VAL A 232 18.06 -17.15 -1.00
C VAL A 232 18.45 -18.63 -1.02
N ALA A 233 18.30 -19.34 0.11
CA ALA A 233 18.55 -20.78 0.17
C ALA A 233 17.60 -21.58 -0.76
N PHE A 234 16.32 -21.22 -0.78
CA PHE A 234 15.34 -21.83 -1.67
C PHE A 234 15.64 -21.55 -3.15
N GLU A 235 16.00 -20.32 -3.50
CA GLU A 235 16.40 -19.96 -4.87
C GLU A 235 17.66 -20.70 -5.32
N ALA A 236 18.62 -20.92 -4.41
CA ALA A 236 19.82 -21.73 -4.69
C ALA A 236 19.44 -23.19 -4.97
N GLN A 237 18.57 -23.79 -4.15
CA GLN A 237 18.07 -25.16 -4.36
C GLN A 237 17.28 -25.28 -5.68
N HIS A 238 16.45 -24.29 -6.00
CA HIS A 238 15.71 -24.26 -7.26
C HIS A 238 16.65 -24.17 -8.47
N ARG A 239 17.74 -23.40 -8.37
CA ARG A 239 18.76 -23.30 -9.43
C ARG A 239 19.49 -24.63 -9.63
N GLU A 240 19.82 -25.34 -8.56
CA GLU A 240 20.43 -26.66 -8.61
C GLU A 240 19.49 -27.68 -9.28
N LEU A 241 18.22 -27.75 -8.85
CA LEU A 241 17.20 -28.62 -9.46
C LEU A 241 16.97 -28.30 -10.94
N SER A 242 16.95 -27.02 -11.30
CA SER A 242 16.83 -26.58 -12.70
C SER A 242 18.02 -27.05 -13.54
N GLY A 243 19.23 -26.99 -12.97
CA GLY A 243 20.44 -27.52 -13.59
C GLY A 243 20.37 -29.03 -13.82
N GLU A 244 19.87 -29.80 -12.85
CA GLU A 244 19.71 -31.25 -13.01
C GLU A 244 18.63 -31.61 -14.04
N ILE A 245 17.52 -30.87 -14.09
CA ILE A 245 16.48 -31.04 -15.13
C ILE A 245 17.09 -30.82 -16.52
N GLU A 246 17.92 -29.78 -16.69
CA GLU A 246 18.56 -29.51 -17.97
C GLU A 246 19.58 -30.59 -18.35
N ARG A 247 20.35 -31.09 -17.38
CA ARG A 247 21.24 -32.24 -17.57
C ARG A 247 20.46 -33.49 -18.02
N LEU A 248 19.31 -33.77 -17.42
CA LEU A 248 18.45 -34.88 -17.81
C LEU A 248 17.87 -34.70 -19.22
N ARG A 249 17.51 -33.47 -19.63
CA ARG A 249 17.09 -33.18 -21.01
C ARG A 249 18.21 -33.42 -22.01
N GLN A 250 19.44 -33.02 -21.69
CA GLN A 250 20.60 -33.30 -22.55
C GLN A 250 20.81 -34.81 -22.70
N LEU A 251 20.75 -35.58 -21.61
CA LEU A 251 20.84 -37.04 -21.67
C LEU A 251 19.71 -37.68 -22.48
N ALA A 252 18.48 -37.16 -22.37
CA ALA A 252 17.36 -37.61 -23.21
C ALA A 252 17.63 -37.35 -24.70
N SER A 253 18.12 -36.15 -25.05
CA SER A 253 18.47 -35.82 -26.44
C SER A 253 19.58 -36.73 -27.01
N GLN A 254 20.60 -37.05 -26.20
CA GLN A 254 21.65 -37.99 -26.58
C GLN A 254 21.10 -39.39 -26.83
N ARG A 255 20.18 -39.85 -25.96
CA ARG A 255 19.50 -41.13 -26.14
C ARG A 255 18.71 -41.17 -27.44
N ASP A 256 18.03 -40.09 -27.82
CA ASP A 256 17.27 -40.03 -29.07
C ASP A 256 18.19 -40.11 -30.29
N VAL A 257 19.34 -39.42 -30.26
CA VAL A 257 20.38 -39.53 -31.31
C VAL A 257 20.89 -40.96 -31.43
N ILE A 258 21.24 -41.60 -30.31
CA ILE A 258 21.70 -43.00 -30.29
C ILE A 258 20.61 -43.93 -30.83
N THR A 259 19.35 -43.72 -30.44
CA THR A 259 18.21 -44.52 -30.93
C THR A 259 18.03 -44.36 -32.44
N GLY A 260 18.19 -43.14 -32.96
CA GLY A 260 18.18 -42.88 -34.41
C GLY A 260 19.31 -43.60 -35.15
N GLN A 261 20.53 -43.61 -34.59
CA GLN A 261 21.66 -44.36 -35.15
C GLN A 261 21.39 -45.87 -35.19
N PHE A 262 20.84 -46.44 -34.10
CA PHE A 262 20.45 -47.85 -34.07
C PHE A 262 19.37 -48.19 -35.11
N ALA A 263 18.41 -47.30 -35.34
CA ALA A 263 17.39 -47.48 -36.37
C ALA A 263 18.01 -47.49 -37.79
N LEU A 264 18.97 -46.60 -38.06
CA LEU A 264 19.71 -46.56 -39.33
C LEU A 264 20.55 -47.84 -39.54
N GLN A 265 21.32 -48.27 -38.54
CA GLN A 265 22.08 -49.51 -38.60
C GLN A 265 21.18 -50.74 -38.77
N SER A 266 20.01 -50.75 -38.11
CA SER A 266 19.03 -51.83 -38.28
C SER A 266 18.50 -51.89 -39.71
N LYS A 267 18.24 -50.74 -40.34
CA LYS A 267 17.84 -50.65 -41.74
C LYS A 267 18.95 -51.17 -42.67
N GLU A 268 20.20 -50.79 -42.41
CA GLU A 268 21.36 -51.26 -43.17
C GLU A 268 21.53 -52.79 -43.08
N ILE A 269 21.42 -53.37 -41.87
CA ILE A 269 21.44 -54.83 -41.66
C ILE A 269 20.32 -55.51 -42.47
N LEU A 270 19.11 -54.94 -42.51
CA LEU A 270 18.01 -55.49 -43.32
C LEU A 270 18.32 -55.43 -44.82
N THR A 271 18.91 -54.33 -45.31
CA THR A 271 19.31 -54.22 -46.72
C THR A 271 20.42 -55.21 -47.10
N LEU A 272 21.42 -55.38 -46.25
CA LEU A 272 22.50 -56.36 -46.45
C LEU A 272 21.96 -57.79 -46.44
N ARG A 273 21.00 -58.10 -45.56
CA ARG A 273 20.32 -59.41 -45.55
C ARG A 273 19.52 -59.66 -46.82
N ALA A 274 18.83 -58.65 -47.34
CA ALA A 274 18.10 -58.77 -48.60
C ALA A 274 19.05 -58.98 -49.80
N ALA A 275 20.16 -58.24 -49.86
CA ALA A 275 21.20 -58.43 -50.87
C ALA A 275 21.80 -59.84 -50.80
N ALA A 276 22.18 -60.32 -49.61
CA ALA A 276 22.71 -61.67 -49.43
C ALA A 276 21.70 -62.77 -49.82
N ALA A 277 20.39 -62.53 -49.65
CA ALA A 277 19.36 -63.44 -50.11
C ALA A 277 19.28 -63.48 -51.65
N ALA A 278 19.37 -62.32 -52.31
CA ALA A 278 19.41 -62.23 -53.77
C ALA A 278 20.64 -62.93 -54.35
N ASP A 279 21.83 -62.71 -53.77
CA ASP A 279 23.06 -63.41 -54.17
C ASP A 279 22.93 -64.94 -54.02
N LYS A 280 22.25 -65.39 -52.96
CA LYS A 280 21.99 -66.82 -52.75
C LYS A 280 21.06 -67.41 -53.82
N GLU A 281 20.04 -66.64 -54.24
CA GLU A 281 19.19 -67.04 -55.37
C GLU A 281 20.01 -67.10 -56.66
N GLU A 282 20.86 -66.11 -56.93
CA GLU A 282 21.76 -66.10 -58.09
C GLU A 282 22.71 -67.31 -58.10
N ILE A 283 23.37 -67.60 -56.96
CA ILE A 283 24.21 -68.80 -56.79
C ILE A 283 23.41 -70.08 -57.07
N ASN A 284 22.15 -70.16 -56.61
CA ASN A 284 21.31 -71.31 -56.90
C ASN A 284 20.97 -71.40 -58.40
N THR A 285 20.71 -70.29 -59.07
CA THR A 285 20.51 -70.29 -60.54
C THR A 285 21.77 -70.75 -61.27
N PHE A 286 22.96 -70.28 -60.88
CA PHE A 286 24.22 -70.73 -61.45
C PHE A 286 24.46 -72.21 -61.18
N ARG A 287 24.13 -72.72 -59.98
CA ARG A 287 24.21 -74.16 -59.69
C ARG A 287 23.33 -74.97 -60.63
N VAL A 288 22.08 -74.55 -60.86
CA VAL A 288 21.15 -75.20 -61.80
C VAL A 288 21.66 -75.16 -63.24
N GLN A 289 22.21 -74.01 -63.68
CA GLN A 289 22.83 -73.90 -64.99
C GLN A 289 24.04 -74.84 -65.11
N LEU A 290 24.88 -74.92 -64.08
CA LEU A 290 26.10 -75.73 -64.05
C LEU A 290 25.77 -77.23 -64.04
N THR A 291 24.72 -77.66 -63.35
CA THR A 291 24.21 -79.03 -63.46
C THR A 291 23.67 -79.31 -64.86
N SER A 292 22.92 -78.39 -65.46
CA SER A 292 22.42 -78.55 -66.83
C SER A 292 23.54 -78.61 -67.86
N THR A 293 24.58 -77.78 -67.74
CA THR A 293 25.76 -77.86 -68.64
C THR A 293 26.54 -79.15 -68.44
N ARG A 294 26.63 -79.66 -67.21
CA ARG A 294 27.25 -80.96 -66.92
C ARG A 294 26.46 -82.10 -67.55
N GLU A 295 25.13 -82.08 -67.48
CA GLU A 295 24.27 -83.06 -68.14
C GLU A 295 24.45 -83.03 -69.66
N LYS A 296 24.43 -81.83 -70.27
CA LYS A 296 24.71 -81.65 -71.71
C LYS A 296 26.11 -82.13 -72.10
N LEU A 297 27.10 -81.89 -71.24
CA LEU A 297 28.47 -82.36 -71.46
C LEU A 297 28.55 -83.88 -71.36
N MET A 298 27.85 -84.51 -70.40
CA MET A 298 27.76 -85.98 -70.31
C MET A 298 27.05 -86.55 -71.54
N GLU A 299 25.96 -85.95 -71.99
CA GLU A 299 25.25 -86.37 -73.20
C GLU A 299 26.15 -86.23 -74.45
N ALA A 300 26.91 -85.15 -74.56
CA ALA A 300 27.90 -84.96 -75.62
C ALA A 300 29.06 -85.96 -75.50
N SER A 301 29.50 -86.28 -74.28
CA SER A 301 30.51 -87.30 -73.99
C SER A 301 30.01 -88.69 -74.38
N ASP A 302 28.76 -89.03 -74.09
CA ASP A 302 28.14 -90.30 -74.47
C ASP A 302 27.96 -90.39 -75.99
N LYS A 303 27.58 -89.28 -76.65
CA LYS A 303 27.58 -89.18 -78.12
C LYS A 303 28.98 -89.36 -78.70
N ASN A 304 30.00 -88.73 -78.12
CA ASN A 304 31.39 -88.90 -78.51
C ASN A 304 31.88 -90.32 -78.25
N LYS A 305 31.49 -90.96 -77.15
CA LYS A 305 31.79 -92.37 -76.87
C LYS A 305 31.12 -93.27 -77.88
N THR A 306 29.88 -93.00 -78.26
CA THR A 306 29.17 -93.73 -79.32
C THR A 306 29.85 -93.54 -80.67
N LEU A 307 30.29 -92.32 -80.99
CA LEU A 307 31.09 -92.03 -82.19
C LEU A 307 32.44 -92.74 -82.13
N LEU A 308 33.11 -92.75 -80.99
CA LEU A 308 34.37 -93.45 -80.77
C LEU A 308 34.20 -94.95 -80.88
N ASP A 309 33.12 -95.53 -80.34
CA ASP A 309 32.74 -96.94 -80.46
C ASP A 309 32.40 -97.29 -81.92
N ASN A 310 31.77 -96.38 -82.65
CA ASN A 310 31.57 -96.51 -84.09
C ASN A 310 32.90 -96.41 -84.85
N PHE A 311 33.82 -95.55 -84.41
CA PHE A 311 35.15 -95.38 -84.99
C PHE A 311 36.05 -96.59 -84.69
N THR A 312 35.99 -97.17 -83.49
CA THR A 312 36.66 -98.43 -83.13
C THR A 312 36.03 -99.60 -83.85
N ARG A 313 34.70 -99.66 -84.05
CA ARG A 313 34.06 -100.64 -84.95
C ARG A 313 34.47 -100.46 -86.41
N LEU A 314 34.75 -99.22 -86.84
CA LEU A 314 35.31 -98.94 -88.17
C LEU A 314 36.79 -99.36 -88.25
N ASN A 315 37.56 -99.12 -87.19
CA ASN A 315 38.97 -99.50 -87.07
C ASN A 315 39.13 -101.03 -86.92
N GLU A 316 38.19 -101.72 -86.26
CA GLU A 316 38.09 -103.18 -86.15
C GLU A 316 37.77 -103.82 -87.51
N LYS A 317 37.11 -103.10 -88.43
CA LYS A 317 36.93 -103.55 -89.82
C LYS A 317 38.17 -103.32 -90.70
N LEU A 318 39.22 -102.66 -90.20
CA LEU A 318 40.34 -102.17 -91.00
C LEU A 318 41.73 -102.61 -90.51
N ARG A 319 41.84 -103.51 -89.51
CA ARG A 319 43.17 -103.95 -89.05
C ARG A 319 43.24 -105.42 -88.63
N ASP A 320 43.80 -106.20 -89.55
CA ASP A 320 44.50 -107.46 -89.31
C ASP A 320 45.70 -107.27 -88.34
N PRO A 321 46.15 -108.35 -87.68
CA PRO A 321 46.89 -108.30 -86.43
C PRO A 321 48.41 -108.42 -86.63
N ALA A 322 49.20 -107.60 -85.94
CA ALA A 322 50.62 -107.87 -85.74
C ALA A 322 51.26 -106.98 -84.65
N PHE A 323 51.91 -107.66 -83.70
CA PHE A 323 53.04 -107.22 -82.85
C PHE A 323 52.73 -106.29 -81.65
N THR A 324 52.66 -106.81 -80.41
CA THR A 324 53.77 -107.10 -79.45
C THR A 324 54.59 -105.82 -79.10
N HIS A 325 55.02 -105.50 -77.87
CA HIS A 325 54.83 -105.90 -76.47
C HIS A 325 55.78 -104.96 -75.64
N PRO A 326 55.94 -105.08 -74.30
CA PRO A 326 55.90 -103.96 -73.33
C PRO A 326 57.28 -103.84 -72.62
N PRO A 327 57.46 -103.73 -71.28
CA PRO A 327 56.70 -103.09 -70.19
C PRO A 327 57.59 -102.17 -69.31
N SER A 328 56.98 -101.40 -68.41
CA SER A 328 57.57 -101.11 -67.10
C SER A 328 56.43 -100.87 -66.10
N GLN A 329 56.22 -101.90 -65.29
CA GLN A 329 55.39 -101.92 -64.09
C GLN A 329 56.13 -101.20 -62.93
N PRO A 330 55.78 -101.47 -61.66
CA PRO A 330 54.57 -101.10 -60.91
C PRO A 330 55.00 -100.32 -59.65
N LEU A 331 54.08 -100.05 -58.71
CA LEU A 331 54.22 -100.45 -57.29
C LEU A 331 53.27 -99.64 -56.38
N HIS A 332 52.60 -100.41 -55.50
CA HIS A 332 52.23 -100.05 -54.13
C HIS A 332 51.01 -99.14 -53.84
N ASN A 333 49.86 -99.81 -53.62
CA ASN A 333 49.15 -99.93 -52.31
C ASN A 333 50.02 -99.68 -51.05
N PRO A 334 49.51 -99.41 -49.81
CA PRO A 334 48.13 -99.54 -49.30
C PRO A 334 47.68 -98.48 -48.23
N SER A 335 46.44 -98.64 -47.73
CA SER A 335 45.98 -98.59 -46.31
C SER A 335 46.57 -97.56 -45.30
N SER A 336 45.70 -96.78 -44.63
CA SER A 336 45.33 -96.92 -43.20
C SER A 336 44.62 -95.66 -42.62
N ILE A 337 43.82 -95.89 -41.57
CA ILE A 337 42.95 -94.96 -40.81
C ILE A 337 43.77 -94.32 -39.62
N PRO A 338 43.14 -93.62 -38.62
CA PRO A 338 43.19 -92.19 -38.14
C PRO A 338 44.28 -91.95 -37.01
N PRO A 339 44.29 -90.95 -36.07
CA PRO A 339 43.35 -89.86 -35.64
C PRO A 339 43.94 -88.47 -35.22
N LYS A 340 43.02 -87.55 -34.84
CA LYS A 340 43.09 -86.49 -33.79
C LYS A 340 43.95 -85.22 -33.97
N GLU A 341 43.31 -84.11 -33.54
CA GLU A 341 43.86 -82.83 -33.00
C GLU A 341 44.81 -82.05 -33.92
N GLU A 342 44.79 -80.72 -34.07
CA GLU A 342 44.31 -79.62 -33.24
C GLU A 342 44.25 -78.42 -34.21
N GLN A 343 43.16 -77.65 -34.19
CA GLN A 343 42.98 -76.51 -35.09
C GLN A 343 43.67 -75.26 -34.53
N SER A 344 44.55 -74.68 -35.34
CA SER A 344 44.79 -73.24 -35.42
C SER A 344 44.74 -72.86 -36.92
N PRO A 345 44.23 -71.67 -37.26
CA PRO A 345 45.13 -70.53 -37.51
C PRO A 345 44.52 -69.20 -36.98
N VAL A 346 45.27 -68.30 -36.35
CA VAL A 346 46.14 -67.25 -36.95
C VAL A 346 45.45 -66.47 -38.08
N GLU A 347 44.94 -65.27 -37.75
CA GLU A 347 45.07 -64.11 -38.63
C GLU A 347 45.09 -62.80 -37.80
N LEU A 348 46.10 -61.99 -38.15
CA LEU A 348 46.49 -60.67 -37.64
C LEU A 348 45.57 -59.59 -38.23
N ASP A 349 44.94 -58.73 -37.42
CA ASP A 349 45.41 -57.41 -36.95
C ASP A 349 44.78 -56.24 -37.72
N SER A 350 43.93 -55.48 -37.02
CA SER A 350 43.98 -54.00 -36.88
C SER A 350 42.62 -53.28 -36.90
N GLN A 351 42.36 -52.67 -35.73
CA GLN A 351 41.66 -51.40 -35.48
C GLN A 351 40.12 -51.34 -35.44
N GLY A 352 39.63 -51.06 -34.22
CA GLY A 352 38.56 -50.06 -34.01
C GLY A 352 37.22 -50.55 -33.46
N GLY A 353 37.19 -51.33 -32.37
CA GLY A 353 35.96 -51.90 -31.80
C GLY A 353 35.63 -51.47 -30.36
N VAL A 354 34.55 -50.69 -30.25
CA VAL A 354 33.47 -50.67 -29.24
C VAL A 354 33.70 -51.43 -27.92
N SER A 355 33.73 -50.67 -26.81
CA SER A 355 33.70 -51.17 -25.44
C SER A 355 32.26 -51.38 -24.96
N THR A 356 31.85 -52.65 -24.84
CA THR A 356 30.69 -53.09 -24.05
C THR A 356 31.18 -53.66 -22.72
N TYR A 357 30.82 -53.04 -21.58
CA TYR A 357 30.96 -53.65 -20.26
C TYR A 357 29.62 -54.18 -19.76
N ARG A 358 29.51 -55.52 -19.69
CA ARG A 358 28.52 -56.24 -18.88
C ARG A 358 28.98 -56.24 -17.42
N ARG A 359 28.22 -55.50 -16.61
CA ARG A 359 27.47 -55.97 -15.42
C ARG A 359 27.97 -57.29 -14.79
N THR A 360 28.88 -57.17 -13.83
CA THR A 360 29.08 -58.14 -12.74
C THR A 360 28.59 -57.53 -11.44
N GLY A 361 27.70 -58.25 -10.76
CA GLY A 361 27.00 -57.81 -9.57
C GLY A 361 27.92 -57.69 -8.37
N SER A 362 27.75 -56.59 -7.64
CA SER A 362 28.18 -56.46 -6.26
C SER A 362 26.96 -56.00 -5.46
N ARG A 363 26.46 -56.88 -4.58
CA ARG A 363 25.39 -56.58 -3.63
C ARG A 363 25.99 -55.71 -2.52
N ILE A 364 25.69 -54.41 -2.56
CA ILE A 364 25.90 -53.51 -1.43
C ILE A 364 24.52 -53.33 -0.76
N PHE A 365 24.38 -53.88 0.44
CA PHE A 365 23.27 -53.61 1.35
C PHE A 365 23.44 -52.20 1.92
N ILE A 366 22.50 -51.29 1.64
CA ILE A 366 22.42 -49.98 2.30
C ILE A 366 21.32 -50.06 3.37
N ARG A 367 21.75 -49.96 4.63
CA ARG A 367 20.93 -49.73 5.83
C ARG A 367 20.26 -48.34 5.76
N PRO A 368 19.05 -48.16 6.31
CA PRO A 368 18.48 -46.83 6.51
C PRO A 368 19.21 -46.08 7.65
N PRO A 369 19.33 -44.74 7.57
CA PRO A 369 20.02 -43.96 8.59
C PRO A 369 19.21 -43.92 9.89
N THR A 370 19.83 -44.39 10.96
CA THR A 370 19.40 -44.20 12.35
C THR A 370 19.54 -42.73 12.75
N SER A 371 18.42 -42.16 13.18
CA SER A 371 18.30 -40.87 13.83
C SER A 371 19.21 -40.77 15.07
N PRO A 372 19.89 -39.65 15.32
CA PRO A 372 20.60 -39.45 16.58
C PRO A 372 19.61 -39.15 17.71
N SER A 373 19.44 -40.15 18.57
CA SER A 373 19.01 -40.01 19.96
C SER A 373 20.01 -39.11 20.70
N THR A 374 19.54 -37.99 21.23
CA THR A 374 20.17 -37.31 22.37
C THR A 374 19.15 -37.12 23.48
N SER A 375 19.66 -37.33 24.68
CA SER A 375 18.99 -37.63 25.94
C SER A 375 18.08 -36.54 26.49
N ASN A 376 17.01 -37.01 27.13
CA ASN A 376 16.28 -36.32 28.18
C ASN A 376 17.20 -35.70 29.25
N LYS A 377 17.02 -34.41 29.52
CA LYS A 377 17.10 -33.86 30.89
C LYS A 377 15.82 -33.10 31.18
N ALA A 378 15.15 -33.53 32.24
CA ALA A 378 13.93 -32.96 32.77
C ALA A 378 14.18 -31.53 33.27
N PHE A 379 13.34 -30.59 32.83
CA PHE A 379 13.00 -29.39 33.60
C PHE A 379 11.51 -29.13 33.43
N THR A 380 10.77 -29.47 34.47
CA THR A 380 9.41 -29.02 34.73
C THR A 380 9.41 -27.50 34.85
N ASN A 381 8.76 -26.78 33.93
CA ASN A 381 8.34 -25.41 34.17
C ASN A 381 6.94 -25.17 33.60
N LYS A 382 6.04 -24.78 34.51
CA LYS A 382 4.66 -24.33 34.30
C LYS A 382 4.57 -23.35 33.14
N ALA A 383 3.70 -23.66 32.17
CA ALA A 383 3.21 -22.70 31.20
C ALA A 383 2.17 -21.79 31.86
N THR A 384 2.55 -20.53 32.05
CA THR A 384 1.64 -19.39 32.28
C THR A 384 1.24 -18.83 30.91
N PRO A 385 -0.04 -18.48 30.66
CA PRO A 385 -0.48 -18.09 29.32
C PRO A 385 0.11 -16.73 28.93
N SER A 386 0.97 -16.72 27.92
CA SER A 386 1.60 -15.53 27.35
C SER A 386 0.63 -14.80 26.41
N GLN A 387 0.47 -13.51 26.70
CA GLN A 387 -0.37 -12.56 25.98
C GLN A 387 0.16 -12.29 24.57
N SER A 388 -0.77 -12.24 23.62
CA SER A 388 -0.56 -11.99 22.20
C SER A 388 -0.26 -10.50 21.98
N THR A 389 1.00 -10.18 21.68
CA THR A 389 1.44 -8.80 21.44
C THR A 389 1.14 -8.36 20.01
N MET A 390 0.47 -7.20 19.93
CA MET A 390 -0.11 -6.63 18.73
C MET A 390 0.94 -6.02 17.81
N GLN A 391 0.91 -6.42 16.53
CA GLN A 391 1.54 -5.66 15.46
C GLN A 391 0.76 -4.35 15.23
N THR A 392 1.43 -3.22 15.42
CA THR A 392 0.96 -1.90 14.98
C THR A 392 1.00 -1.82 13.47
N LEU A 393 -0.10 -2.26 12.84
CA LEU A 393 -0.36 -2.05 11.42
C LEU A 393 -0.40 -0.54 11.16
N SER A 394 0.61 -0.05 10.43
CA SER A 394 0.47 1.17 9.65
C SER A 394 -0.83 1.07 8.88
N THR A 395 -1.73 2.03 9.09
CA THR A 395 -3.09 2.07 8.53
C THR A 395 -3.01 2.36 7.03
N CYS A 396 -2.42 1.44 6.27
CA CYS A 396 -2.81 1.24 4.89
C CYS A 396 -4.25 0.75 4.99
N ALA A 397 -5.19 1.64 4.70
CA ALA A 397 -6.59 1.26 4.51
C ALA A 397 -6.57 0.01 3.63
N THR A 398 -7.09 -1.11 4.15
CA THR A 398 -7.26 -2.32 3.35
C THR A 398 -7.94 -1.89 2.06
N PRO A 399 -7.30 -2.07 0.89
CA PRO A 399 -7.83 -1.56 -0.36
C PRO A 399 -9.25 -2.10 -0.51
N SER A 400 -10.24 -1.22 -0.63
CA SER A 400 -11.61 -1.65 -0.83
C SER A 400 -11.64 -2.46 -2.13
N PHE A 401 -12.13 -3.69 -2.06
CA PHE A 401 -12.22 -4.54 -3.23
C PHE A 401 -13.30 -3.97 -4.18
N ILE A 402 -13.00 -3.90 -5.48
CA ILE A 402 -13.97 -3.53 -6.50
C ILE A 402 -14.81 -4.79 -6.80
N PRO A 403 -16.14 -4.76 -6.67
CA PRO A 403 -17.00 -5.91 -6.97
C PRO A 403 -16.70 -6.53 -8.34
N ASP A 404 -16.73 -7.86 -8.45
CA ASP A 404 -16.32 -8.62 -9.65
C ASP A 404 -17.02 -8.16 -10.94
N ALA A 405 -18.31 -7.81 -10.85
CA ALA A 405 -19.06 -7.31 -12.00
C ALA A 405 -18.47 -5.99 -12.55
N ARG A 406 -18.10 -5.07 -11.66
CA ARG A 406 -17.46 -3.79 -12.02
C ARG A 406 -16.03 -4.01 -12.50
N GLN A 407 -15.31 -4.95 -11.89
CA GLN A 407 -13.95 -5.31 -12.29
C GLN A 407 -13.91 -5.90 -13.70
N ARG A 408 -14.84 -6.81 -14.04
CA ARG A 408 -15.00 -7.34 -15.40
C ARG A 408 -15.26 -6.22 -16.42
N SER A 409 -16.15 -5.28 -16.09
CA SER A 409 -16.42 -4.13 -16.97
C SER A 409 -15.20 -3.21 -17.18
N LEU A 410 -14.27 -3.13 -16.22
CA LEU A 410 -13.01 -2.42 -16.42
C LEU A 410 -12.02 -3.24 -17.25
N ALA A 411 -11.99 -4.56 -17.08
CA ALA A 411 -11.10 -5.46 -17.82
C ALA A 411 -11.44 -5.58 -19.31
N GLU A 412 -12.69 -5.31 -19.70
CA GLU A 412 -13.13 -5.20 -21.10
C GLU A 412 -12.56 -3.97 -21.82
N LEU A 413 -12.04 -2.98 -21.08
CA LEU A 413 -11.48 -1.75 -21.65
C LEU A 413 -10.01 -1.96 -22.03
N VAL A 414 -9.59 -1.32 -23.13
CA VAL A 414 -8.20 -1.35 -23.58
C VAL A 414 -7.32 -0.60 -22.60
N HIS A 415 -6.39 -1.32 -21.97
CA HIS A 415 -5.43 -0.72 -21.05
C HIS A 415 -4.44 0.16 -21.81
N TYR A 416 -4.35 1.43 -21.42
CA TYR A 416 -3.37 2.36 -21.96
C TYR A 416 -2.10 2.28 -21.12
N ILE A 417 -0.96 1.96 -21.71
CA ILE A 417 0.34 1.95 -21.01
C ILE A 417 1.11 3.18 -21.51
N PRO A 418 1.23 4.26 -20.71
CA PRO A 418 2.03 5.42 -21.11
C PRO A 418 3.51 5.02 -21.26
N ASP A 419 4.13 5.44 -22.38
CA ASP A 419 5.55 5.25 -22.67
C ASP A 419 6.38 6.35 -21.99
N PHE A 420 6.27 6.43 -20.67
CA PHE A 420 6.90 7.46 -19.86
C PHE A 420 7.60 6.81 -18.65
N ASP A 421 8.85 7.20 -18.43
CA ASP A 421 9.65 6.78 -17.29
C ASP A 421 9.02 7.29 -16.00
N ARG A 422 8.43 6.37 -15.23
CA ARG A 422 7.61 6.65 -14.04
C ARG A 422 8.41 7.31 -12.92
N GLU A 423 8.65 8.60 -13.01
CA GLU A 423 8.93 9.40 -11.84
C GLU A 423 7.61 9.62 -11.09
N ASP A 424 7.57 9.23 -9.81
CA ASP A 424 6.43 9.43 -8.91
C ASP A 424 6.29 10.92 -8.54
N CYS A 425 6.14 11.80 -9.54
CA CYS A 425 5.91 13.22 -9.31
C CYS A 425 4.52 13.45 -8.74
N ARG A 426 4.48 14.23 -7.66
CA ARG A 426 3.25 14.57 -6.94
C ARG A 426 3.10 16.07 -6.85
N PHE A 427 1.95 16.55 -7.27
CA PHE A 427 1.62 17.97 -7.36
C PHE A 427 0.80 18.41 -6.16
N ARG A 428 1.13 19.57 -5.60
CA ARG A 428 0.26 20.22 -4.61
C ARG A 428 -0.89 20.92 -5.34
N ARG A 429 -2.06 21.01 -4.70
CA ARG A 429 -3.20 21.78 -5.24
C ARG A 429 -2.82 23.21 -5.65
N ALA A 430 -1.94 23.87 -4.88
CA ALA A 430 -1.47 25.21 -5.19
C ALA A 430 -0.73 25.29 -6.54
N VAL A 431 0.10 24.28 -6.85
CA VAL A 431 0.81 24.17 -8.13
C VAL A 431 -0.20 23.98 -9.26
N LEU A 432 -1.18 23.07 -9.09
CA LEU A 432 -2.24 22.85 -10.09
C LEU A 432 -3.05 24.12 -10.39
N ALA A 433 -3.44 24.91 -9.37
CA ALA A 433 -4.10 26.19 -9.62
C ALA A 433 -3.22 27.22 -10.31
N CYS A 434 -1.92 27.27 -10.00
CA CYS A 434 -1.03 28.24 -10.62
C CYS A 434 -0.72 27.85 -12.08
N ALA A 435 -0.57 26.56 -12.35
CA ALA A 435 -0.18 26.04 -13.65
C ALA A 435 -1.36 25.84 -14.62
N ILE A 436 -2.53 25.38 -14.15
CA ILE A 436 -3.71 25.11 -14.98
C ILE A 436 -4.82 26.15 -14.75
N GLY A 437 -5.03 26.53 -13.48
CA GLY A 437 -6.11 27.43 -13.07
C GLY A 437 -7.18 26.73 -12.23
N GLY A 438 -8.37 27.34 -12.18
CA GLY A 438 -9.54 26.81 -11.48
C GLY A 438 -9.58 27.02 -9.96
N ASN A 439 -10.74 26.71 -9.35
CA ASN A 439 -10.89 26.63 -7.90
C ASN A 439 -10.66 25.19 -7.44
N ILE A 440 -9.54 24.94 -6.76
CA ILE A 440 -9.11 23.57 -6.45
C ILE A 440 -9.88 22.95 -5.28
N GLN A 441 -10.91 23.59 -4.71
CA GLN A 441 -11.66 22.98 -3.61
C GLN A 441 -12.59 21.85 -4.07
N SER A 442 -13.10 21.92 -5.31
CA SER A 442 -14.04 20.93 -5.86
C SER A 442 -13.34 19.68 -6.39
N LEU A 443 -14.09 18.58 -6.46
CA LEU A 443 -13.66 17.36 -7.15
C LEU A 443 -13.62 17.60 -8.66
N ILE A 444 -14.61 18.32 -9.19
CA ILE A 444 -14.65 18.76 -10.59
C ILE A 444 -14.16 20.20 -10.64
N VAL A 445 -12.96 20.44 -11.15
CA VAL A 445 -12.38 21.78 -11.23
C VAL A 445 -12.66 22.37 -12.61
N ARG A 446 -13.42 23.47 -12.63
CA ARG A 446 -13.72 24.23 -13.85
C ARG A 446 -12.69 25.34 -14.03
N VAL A 447 -12.15 25.46 -15.23
CA VAL A 447 -11.07 26.37 -15.62
C VAL A 447 -11.62 27.38 -16.62
N THR A 448 -12.57 28.22 -16.17
CA THR A 448 -13.21 29.22 -17.05
C THR A 448 -12.42 30.52 -17.08
N HIS A 449 -12.54 31.35 -16.04
CA HIS A 449 -11.91 32.69 -16.01
C HIS A 449 -10.47 32.69 -15.52
N SER A 450 -9.99 31.55 -15.02
CA SER A 450 -8.65 31.37 -14.47
C SER A 450 -7.76 30.49 -15.34
N ALA A 451 -8.16 30.22 -16.58
CA ALA A 451 -7.37 29.46 -17.52
C ALA A 451 -6.01 30.12 -17.76
N THR A 452 -4.96 29.39 -17.42
CA THR A 452 -3.58 29.74 -17.74
C THR A 452 -3.28 29.48 -19.21
N GLU A 453 -2.11 29.92 -19.67
CA GLU A 453 -1.67 29.64 -21.05
C GLU A 453 -1.53 28.14 -21.31
N ILE A 454 -1.08 27.35 -20.33
CA ILE A 454 -1.01 25.88 -20.44
C ILE A 454 -2.42 25.29 -20.65
N ALA A 455 -3.40 25.72 -19.84
CA ALA A 455 -4.76 25.24 -19.96
C ALA A 455 -5.40 25.62 -21.31
N LYS A 456 -5.19 26.86 -21.78
CA LYS A 456 -5.68 27.32 -23.09
C LYS A 456 -5.04 26.54 -24.24
N ALA A 457 -3.72 26.37 -24.22
CA ALA A 457 -2.99 25.66 -25.27
C ALA A 457 -3.43 24.20 -25.41
N ARG A 458 -3.94 23.59 -24.34
CA ARG A 458 -4.41 22.20 -24.29
C ARG A 458 -5.93 22.06 -24.24
N ASN A 459 -6.67 23.15 -24.39
CA ASN A 459 -8.13 23.16 -24.30
C ASN A 459 -8.69 22.54 -22.99
N ILE A 460 -7.99 22.74 -21.87
CA ILE A 460 -8.40 22.23 -20.56
C ILE A 460 -9.44 23.18 -19.97
N SER A 461 -10.72 22.92 -20.23
CA SER A 461 -11.82 23.65 -19.59
C SER A 461 -12.22 23.07 -18.24
N THR A 462 -11.97 21.78 -18.03
CA THR A 462 -12.34 21.03 -16.82
C THR A 462 -11.32 19.92 -16.55
N TYR A 463 -11.00 19.68 -15.28
CA TYR A 463 -10.21 18.54 -14.85
C TYR A 463 -10.73 17.97 -13.52
N LEU A 464 -10.36 16.73 -13.20
CA LEU A 464 -10.82 16.01 -12.01
C LEU A 464 -9.72 15.92 -10.95
N CYS A 465 -10.11 16.10 -9.69
CA CYS A 465 -9.26 15.97 -8.51
C CYS A 465 -9.87 15.05 -7.44
N PRO A 466 -10.25 13.80 -7.77
CA PRO A 466 -10.79 12.86 -6.80
C PRO A 466 -9.73 12.54 -5.75
N ALA A 467 -10.18 12.23 -4.55
CA ALA A 467 -9.28 11.82 -3.48
C ALA A 467 -9.60 10.39 -3.03
N LEU A 468 -8.54 9.60 -2.83
CA LEU A 468 -8.64 8.16 -2.56
C LEU A 468 -9.37 7.82 -1.26
N ASP A 469 -9.38 8.73 -0.29
CA ASP A 469 -10.11 8.61 0.98
C ASP A 469 -11.63 8.62 0.81
N LEU A 470 -12.14 9.14 -0.31
CA LEU A 470 -13.57 9.16 -0.64
C LEU A 470 -13.90 8.37 -1.90
N ASN A 471 -12.89 8.04 -2.70
CA ASN A 471 -13.03 7.35 -3.99
C ASN A 471 -11.99 6.23 -4.04
N PRO A 472 -12.15 5.15 -3.25
CA PRO A 472 -11.13 4.12 -3.14
C PRO A 472 -11.06 3.23 -4.41
N TRP A 473 -12.04 3.33 -5.31
CA TRP A 473 -12.04 2.66 -6.63
C TRP A 473 -11.45 3.52 -7.76
N CYS A 474 -10.91 4.69 -7.43
CA CYS A 474 -10.24 5.55 -8.40
C CYS A 474 -8.96 4.87 -8.91
N PRO A 475 -8.55 5.05 -10.19
CA PRO A 475 -7.27 4.52 -10.65
C PRO A 475 -6.12 4.99 -9.76
N THR A 476 -5.12 4.13 -9.58
CA THR A 476 -3.97 4.41 -8.69
C THR A 476 -2.66 4.53 -9.45
N SER A 477 -2.63 4.08 -10.70
CA SER A 477 -1.48 4.21 -11.60
C SER A 477 -1.92 4.82 -12.93
N PRO A 478 -1.05 5.60 -13.60
CA PRO A 478 -1.32 6.12 -14.93
C PRO A 478 -1.72 5.00 -15.89
N GLY A 479 -2.71 5.25 -16.75
CA GLY A 479 -3.21 4.24 -17.68
C GLY A 479 -4.34 3.34 -17.15
N GLN A 480 -4.51 3.23 -15.82
CA GLN A 480 -5.58 2.42 -15.24
C GLN A 480 -6.95 3.05 -15.41
N HIS A 481 -7.96 2.21 -15.62
CA HIS A 481 -9.36 2.58 -15.52
C HIS A 481 -9.84 2.48 -14.06
N GLY A 482 -10.97 3.09 -13.73
CA GLY A 482 -11.55 2.94 -12.39
C GLY A 482 -12.92 3.60 -12.27
N TYR A 483 -13.33 3.88 -11.03
CA TYR A 483 -14.61 4.51 -10.73
C TYR A 483 -14.45 5.65 -9.73
N ILE A 484 -15.34 6.64 -9.80
CA ILE A 484 -15.45 7.72 -8.82
C ILE A 484 -16.91 7.92 -8.42
N PHE A 485 -17.12 8.39 -7.19
CA PHE A 485 -18.44 8.62 -6.61
C PHE A 485 -18.74 10.11 -6.66
N VAL A 486 -19.54 10.52 -7.64
CA VAL A 486 -19.81 11.93 -7.96
C VAL A 486 -21.27 12.12 -8.28
N GLY A 487 -21.85 13.22 -7.77
CA GLY A 487 -23.27 13.51 -7.99
C GLY A 487 -24.02 14.04 -6.76
N LEU A 488 -23.30 14.62 -5.78
CA LEU A 488 -23.91 15.24 -4.61
C LEU A 488 -24.09 16.76 -4.84
N GLY A 489 -25.16 17.32 -4.28
CA GLY A 489 -25.49 18.74 -4.35
C GLY A 489 -25.65 19.26 -5.78
N GLN A 490 -24.92 20.32 -6.11
CA GLN A 490 -24.98 20.95 -7.44
C GLN A 490 -24.42 20.06 -8.56
N GLU A 491 -23.69 19.00 -8.23
CA GLU A 491 -23.02 18.13 -9.22
C GLU A 491 -23.88 16.92 -9.62
N HIS A 492 -25.12 16.78 -9.14
CA HIS A 492 -25.98 15.60 -9.36
C HIS A 492 -26.25 15.27 -10.83
N ASN A 493 -26.23 16.28 -11.71
CA ASN A 493 -26.43 16.12 -13.16
C ASN A 493 -25.11 16.11 -13.95
N THR A 494 -23.96 16.01 -13.29
CA THR A 494 -22.68 15.95 -14.01
C THR A 494 -22.51 14.57 -14.67
N PHE A 495 -21.95 14.56 -15.89
CA PHE A 495 -21.66 13.35 -16.67
C PHE A 495 -22.90 12.54 -17.08
N GLN A 496 -24.08 13.16 -17.17
CA GLN A 496 -25.24 12.52 -17.79
C GLN A 496 -24.93 12.08 -19.22
N GLU A 497 -24.20 12.92 -19.95
CA GLU A 497 -23.57 12.58 -21.22
C GLU A 497 -22.08 12.23 -20.99
N PRO A 498 -21.54 11.23 -21.71
CA PRO A 498 -20.11 10.93 -21.68
C PRO A 498 -19.26 12.16 -21.97
N GLN A 499 -18.33 12.48 -21.09
CA GLN A 499 -17.42 13.61 -21.27
C GLN A 499 -15.99 13.09 -21.48
N ALA A 500 -15.46 13.27 -22.69
CA ALA A 500 -14.10 12.91 -23.07
C ALA A 500 -13.09 14.04 -22.78
N GLY A 501 -11.80 13.72 -22.80
CA GLY A 501 -10.72 14.71 -22.67
C GLY A 501 -10.50 15.25 -21.26
N LEU A 502 -10.91 14.52 -20.22
CA LEU A 502 -10.79 14.98 -18.84
C LEU A 502 -9.44 14.59 -18.25
N HIS A 503 -8.64 15.57 -17.86
CA HIS A 503 -7.40 15.33 -17.12
C HIS A 503 -7.73 14.90 -15.68
N VAL A 504 -7.13 13.79 -15.21
CA VAL A 504 -7.41 13.25 -13.87
C VAL A 504 -6.17 13.33 -12.98
N PHE A 505 -6.35 13.95 -11.81
CA PHE A 505 -5.35 14.08 -10.76
C PHE A 505 -5.85 13.41 -9.48
N VAL A 506 -5.24 12.31 -9.06
CA VAL A 506 -5.70 11.55 -7.89
C VAL A 506 -4.96 11.99 -6.64
N GLY A 507 -5.72 12.47 -5.66
CA GLY A 507 -5.21 12.88 -4.35
C GLY A 507 -4.91 11.66 -3.48
N GLN A 508 -3.65 11.49 -3.09
CA GLN A 508 -3.25 10.42 -2.20
C GLN A 508 -3.72 10.66 -0.76
N SER A 509 -3.85 9.58 0.02
CA SER A 509 -4.33 9.66 1.40
C SER A 509 -3.42 10.57 2.25
N ARG A 510 -4.06 11.35 3.12
CA ARG A 510 -3.40 12.38 3.89
C ARG A 510 -2.81 11.79 5.18
N SER A 511 -1.50 11.93 5.37
CA SER A 511 -0.97 11.94 6.74
C SER A 511 -1.38 13.26 7.40
N ARG A 512 -1.89 13.24 8.65
CA ARG A 512 -2.49 14.41 9.33
C ARG A 512 -1.61 15.67 9.27
N SER A 513 -0.28 15.50 9.23
CA SER A 513 0.71 16.57 9.23
C SER A 513 1.07 17.14 7.84
N ARG A 514 0.74 16.46 6.73
CA ARG A 514 1.17 16.87 5.39
C ARG A 514 -0.01 17.35 4.53
N PRO A 515 0.21 18.33 3.63
CA PRO A 515 -0.80 18.71 2.64
C PRO A 515 -1.09 17.53 1.70
N LYS A 516 -2.32 17.44 1.19
CA LYS A 516 -2.71 16.42 0.22
C LYS A 516 -1.97 16.66 -1.11
N GLU A 517 -1.31 15.62 -1.60
CA GLU A 517 -0.58 15.62 -2.86
C GLU A 517 -1.34 14.82 -3.92
N TYR A 518 -1.22 15.24 -5.17
CA TYR A 518 -2.01 14.75 -6.29
C TYR A 518 -1.09 14.19 -7.37
N GLN A 519 -1.41 13.00 -7.86
CA GLN A 519 -0.69 12.37 -8.96
C GLN A 519 -1.49 12.51 -10.25
N TYR A 520 -0.84 12.94 -11.33
CA TYR A 520 -1.48 12.98 -12.65
C TYR A 520 -1.54 11.57 -13.25
N LEU A 521 -2.72 11.11 -13.64
CA LEU A 521 -2.91 9.74 -14.14
C LEU A 521 -3.20 9.66 -15.65
N GLY A 522 -3.52 10.77 -16.29
CA GLY A 522 -3.77 10.85 -17.73
C GLY A 522 -5.06 11.56 -18.11
N VAL A 523 -5.52 11.28 -19.33
CA VAL A 523 -6.72 11.83 -19.95
C VAL A 523 -7.78 10.74 -20.03
N TYR A 524 -8.98 11.06 -19.57
CA TYR A 524 -10.05 10.10 -19.35
C TYR A 524 -11.34 10.52 -20.05
N THR A 525 -12.14 9.52 -20.38
CA THR A 525 -13.58 9.66 -20.64
C THR A 525 -14.35 9.27 -19.38
N ALA A 526 -15.17 10.20 -18.87
CA ALA A 526 -16.05 9.97 -17.73
C ALA A 526 -17.44 9.58 -18.23
N VAL A 527 -17.92 8.39 -17.83
CA VAL A 527 -19.22 7.85 -18.22
C VAL A 527 -20.02 7.53 -16.97
N ARG A 528 -21.20 8.13 -16.79
CA ARG A 528 -22.08 7.78 -15.69
C ARG A 528 -22.63 6.37 -15.86
N VAL A 529 -22.49 5.57 -14.81
CA VAL A 529 -22.95 4.18 -14.77
C VAL A 529 -24.05 4.05 -13.71
N ALA A 530 -24.62 2.86 -13.56
CA ALA A 530 -25.55 2.60 -12.48
C ALA A 530 -24.93 2.99 -11.13
N SER A 531 -25.69 3.71 -10.30
CA SER A 531 -25.32 4.02 -8.90
C SER A 531 -24.94 2.73 -8.16
N LEU A 532 -24.19 2.88 -7.07
CA LEU A 532 -23.83 1.72 -6.25
C LEU A 532 -25.09 1.05 -5.69
N SER A 533 -25.16 -0.27 -5.82
CA SER A 533 -26.16 -1.05 -5.08
C SER A 533 -25.83 -1.06 -3.58
N ALA A 534 -26.79 -1.46 -2.74
CA ALA A 534 -26.54 -1.61 -1.30
C ALA A 534 -25.42 -2.63 -1.03
N GLU A 535 -25.35 -3.72 -1.80
CA GLU A 535 -24.28 -4.72 -1.70
C GLU A 535 -22.92 -4.13 -2.07
N GLU A 536 -22.85 -3.37 -3.16
CA GLU A 536 -21.63 -2.68 -3.58
C GLU A 536 -21.19 -1.64 -2.55
N TRP A 537 -22.13 -0.92 -1.94
CA TRP A 537 -21.87 0.04 -0.88
C TRP A 537 -21.21 -0.62 0.35
N HIS A 538 -21.66 -1.80 0.75
CA HIS A 538 -21.09 -2.57 1.87
C HIS A 538 -19.66 -3.07 1.63
N THR A 539 -19.17 -3.05 0.39
CA THR A 539 -17.75 -3.35 0.10
C THR A 539 -16.81 -2.18 0.41
N LEU A 540 -17.34 -0.97 0.61
CA LEU A 540 -16.56 0.19 1.02
C LEU A 540 -16.18 0.08 2.51
N SER A 541 -15.02 0.64 2.88
CA SER A 541 -14.68 0.73 4.29
C SER A 541 -15.65 1.65 5.02
N ARG A 542 -15.90 1.38 6.30
CA ARG A 542 -16.83 2.18 7.10
C ARG A 542 -16.41 3.65 7.21
N GLU A 543 -15.11 3.93 7.16
CA GLU A 543 -14.57 5.28 7.13
C GLU A 543 -14.94 6.02 5.84
N VAL A 544 -14.83 5.34 4.68
CA VAL A 544 -15.23 5.89 3.38
C VAL A 544 -16.72 6.14 3.35
N ALA A 545 -17.51 5.15 3.77
CA ALA A 545 -18.97 5.24 3.82
C ALA A 545 -19.45 6.40 4.73
N TYR A 546 -18.85 6.54 5.92
CA TYR A 546 -19.13 7.66 6.83
C TYR A 546 -18.72 9.00 6.24
N GLY A 547 -17.53 9.09 5.62
CA GLY A 547 -17.07 10.31 4.95
C GLY A 547 -18.00 10.75 3.82
N TYR A 548 -18.51 9.80 3.05
CA TYR A 548 -19.47 10.06 1.98
C TYR A 548 -20.86 10.45 2.51
N ALA A 549 -21.34 9.82 3.59
CA ALA A 549 -22.59 10.20 4.27
C ALA A 549 -22.50 11.64 4.84
N SER A 550 -21.37 12.01 5.45
CA SER A 550 -21.11 13.38 5.91
C SER A 550 -21.14 14.37 4.76
N MET A 551 -20.47 14.06 3.64
CA MET A 551 -20.52 14.90 2.44
C MET A 551 -21.93 15.02 1.85
N THR A 552 -22.72 13.95 1.90
CA THR A 552 -24.12 13.96 1.46
C THR A 552 -24.92 14.96 2.29
N LYS A 553 -24.78 14.91 3.62
CA LYS A 553 -25.41 15.87 4.53
C LYS A 553 -25.04 17.31 4.18
N ASP A 554 -23.74 17.59 4.06
CA ASP A 554 -23.23 18.94 3.82
C ASP A 554 -23.63 19.49 2.45
N LYS A 555 -23.50 18.67 1.38
CA LYS A 555 -23.76 19.11 -0.01
C LYS A 555 -25.25 19.18 -0.35
N ASN A 556 -26.08 18.29 0.19
CA ASN A 556 -27.52 18.28 -0.10
C ASN A 556 -28.32 19.10 0.92
N LYS A 557 -27.70 19.58 2.00
CA LYS A 557 -28.38 20.20 3.16
C LYS A 557 -29.46 19.26 3.72
N ASP A 558 -29.13 17.97 3.82
CA ASP A 558 -30.06 16.95 4.31
C ASP A 558 -30.33 17.16 5.81
N ALA A 559 -31.59 17.10 6.22
CA ALA A 559 -32.00 17.33 7.60
C ALA A 559 -31.63 16.17 8.54
N ARG A 560 -31.41 14.97 7.98
CA ARG A 560 -31.07 13.76 8.73
C ARG A 560 -29.69 13.86 9.40
N SER A 561 -29.51 13.08 10.46
CA SER A 561 -28.18 12.84 11.04
C SER A 561 -27.28 12.07 10.07
N VAL A 562 -25.96 12.13 10.28
CA VAL A 562 -25.01 11.41 9.40
C VAL A 562 -25.24 9.90 9.50
N GLU A 563 -25.61 9.44 10.69
CA GLU A 563 -25.92 8.06 11.03
C GLU A 563 -27.19 7.57 10.31
N GLU A 564 -28.25 8.39 10.27
CA GLU A 564 -29.47 8.10 9.52
C GLU A 564 -29.22 8.07 8.01
N ILE A 565 -28.38 8.97 7.48
CA ILE A 565 -27.98 8.98 6.06
C ILE A 565 -27.18 7.72 5.73
N LEU A 566 -26.24 7.34 6.59
CA LEU A 566 -25.47 6.11 6.44
C LEU A 566 -26.40 4.88 6.41
N ALA A 567 -27.33 4.77 7.36
CA ALA A 567 -28.33 3.71 7.39
C ALA A 567 -29.24 3.70 6.14
N ALA A 568 -29.54 4.87 5.59
CA ALA A 568 -30.30 4.99 4.34
C ALA A 568 -29.52 4.46 3.12
N TYR A 569 -28.19 4.62 3.06
CA TYR A 569 -27.36 3.95 2.05
C TYR A 569 -27.27 2.44 2.31
N ASP A 570 -27.10 2.03 3.57
CA ASP A 570 -26.97 0.62 3.96
C ASP A 570 -28.22 -0.21 3.60
N THR A 571 -29.40 0.43 3.68
CA THR A 571 -30.71 -0.14 3.30
C THR A 571 -31.06 0.04 1.81
N GLY A 572 -30.24 0.79 1.06
CA GLY A 572 -30.50 1.11 -0.34
C GLY A 572 -31.58 2.17 -0.59
N GLN A 573 -32.09 2.83 0.45
CA GLN A 573 -33.00 3.97 0.30
C GLN A 573 -32.30 5.16 -0.39
N LEU A 574 -31.00 5.34 -0.13
CA LEU A 574 -30.12 6.20 -0.90
C LEU A 574 -29.15 5.33 -1.70
N SER A 575 -28.75 5.82 -2.87
CA SER A 575 -27.72 5.18 -3.70
C SER A 575 -26.63 6.19 -4.04
N ALA A 576 -25.37 5.75 -4.00
CA ALA A 576 -24.23 6.61 -4.29
C ALA A 576 -24.03 6.70 -5.81
N PRO A 577 -24.19 7.87 -6.44
CA PRO A 577 -24.00 7.98 -7.88
C PRO A 577 -22.55 7.67 -8.29
N CYS A 578 -22.40 6.89 -9.35
CA CYS A 578 -21.11 6.33 -9.75
C CYS A 578 -20.78 6.68 -11.21
N VAL A 579 -19.51 7.01 -11.46
CA VAL A 579 -18.98 7.34 -12.79
C VAL A 579 -17.76 6.47 -13.06
N ARG A 580 -17.75 5.82 -14.22
CA ARG A 580 -16.61 5.06 -14.73
C ARG A 580 -15.62 6.01 -15.40
N LEU A 581 -14.36 5.88 -15.05
CA LEU A 581 -13.23 6.58 -15.65
C LEU A 581 -12.51 5.63 -16.60
N GLN A 582 -12.60 5.89 -17.90
CA GLN A 582 -11.87 5.18 -18.94
C GLN A 582 -10.67 6.01 -19.40
N CYS A 583 -9.46 5.60 -19.05
CA CYS A 583 -8.25 6.18 -19.62
C CYS A 583 -8.26 6.04 -21.15
N THR A 584 -8.05 7.15 -21.85
CA THR A 584 -7.99 7.20 -23.32
C THR A 584 -6.63 7.63 -23.83
N ASP A 585 -5.88 8.41 -23.05
CA ASP A 585 -4.59 8.98 -23.45
C ASP A 585 -3.78 9.43 -22.21
N PHE A 586 -2.53 9.82 -22.40
CA PHE A 586 -1.70 10.47 -21.39
C PHE A 586 -0.97 11.68 -22.00
N ASP A 587 -1.38 12.89 -21.59
CA ASP A 587 -0.74 14.11 -22.07
C ASP A 587 0.62 14.34 -21.39
N GLU A 588 1.68 13.80 -21.99
CA GLU A 588 3.07 13.93 -21.55
C GLU A 588 3.50 15.40 -21.48
N ASN A 589 3.13 16.20 -22.46
CA ASN A 589 3.58 17.58 -22.51
C ASN A 589 2.94 18.43 -21.40
N LEU A 590 1.73 18.08 -20.92
CA LEU A 590 1.12 18.72 -19.75
C LEU A 590 1.88 18.28 -18.51
N TYR A 591 2.17 16.99 -18.39
CA TYR A 591 2.92 16.44 -17.28
C TYR A 591 4.30 17.09 -17.15
N THR A 592 5.09 17.17 -18.22
CA THR A 592 6.39 17.85 -18.24
C THR A 592 6.28 19.32 -17.84
N ALA A 593 5.25 20.03 -18.33
CA ALA A 593 5.02 21.42 -17.96
C ALA A 593 4.68 21.58 -16.47
N LEU A 594 3.95 20.62 -15.87
CA LEU A 594 3.65 20.62 -14.44
C LEU A 594 4.88 20.31 -13.59
N VAL A 595 5.73 19.38 -14.03
CA VAL A 595 7.00 19.07 -13.36
C VAL A 595 7.91 20.30 -13.36
N ALA A 596 8.01 21.00 -14.50
CA ALA A 596 8.74 22.27 -14.59
C ALA A 596 8.14 23.35 -13.68
N ALA A 597 6.81 23.52 -13.68
CA ALA A 597 6.14 24.49 -12.80
C ALA A 597 6.29 24.17 -11.30
N GLN A 598 6.60 22.93 -10.94
CA GLN A 598 6.83 22.52 -9.56
C GLN A 598 8.25 22.81 -9.08
N THR A 599 9.24 22.80 -9.99
CA THR A 599 10.63 23.15 -9.68
C THR A 599 10.85 24.66 -9.68
N GLU A 600 10.03 25.41 -10.43
CA GLU A 600 10.04 26.87 -10.38
C GLU A 600 9.58 27.41 -9.01
N PRO A 601 10.31 28.37 -8.42
CA PRO A 601 9.85 29.06 -7.22
C PRO A 601 8.49 29.70 -7.48
N LEU A 602 7.47 29.28 -6.75
CA LEU A 602 6.13 29.85 -6.88
C LEU A 602 6.23 31.38 -6.76
N PRO A 603 5.77 32.13 -7.77
CA PRO A 603 5.86 33.58 -7.73
C PRO A 603 5.17 34.06 -6.45
N ALA A 604 5.86 34.90 -5.67
CA ALA A 604 5.34 35.43 -4.42
C ALA A 604 3.92 35.92 -4.68
N ARG A 605 2.95 35.20 -4.11
CA ARG A 605 1.54 35.36 -4.45
C ARG A 605 1.23 36.82 -4.20
N GLN A 606 1.10 37.63 -5.25
CA GLN A 606 0.74 39.03 -5.11
C GLN A 606 -0.56 39.01 -4.32
N SER A 607 -0.46 39.41 -3.06
CA SER A 607 -1.55 39.45 -2.13
C SER A 607 -2.50 40.47 -2.73
N ARG A 608 -3.39 40.00 -3.62
CA ARG A 608 -4.51 40.78 -4.10
C ARG A 608 -5.19 41.23 -2.82
N ALA A 609 -4.97 42.51 -2.50
CA ALA A 609 -5.52 43.14 -1.33
C ALA A 609 -6.95 42.66 -1.24
N VAL A 610 -7.26 42.01 -0.13
CA VAL A 610 -8.55 41.38 0.14
C VAL A 610 -9.57 42.51 0.12
N GLY A 611 -10.01 42.89 -1.09
CA GLY A 611 -11.18 43.67 -1.32
C GLY A 611 -12.29 42.78 -0.81
N LYS A 612 -12.75 43.09 0.40
CA LYS A 612 -13.89 42.49 1.05
C LYS A 612 -15.05 42.46 0.06
N ARG A 613 -15.15 41.41 -0.75
CA ARG A 613 -16.44 40.93 -1.25
C ARG A 613 -17.11 40.32 -0.05
N ARG A 614 -17.63 41.22 0.80
CA ARG A 614 -18.68 40.94 1.76
C ARG A 614 -19.83 40.43 0.89
N ARG A 615 -19.90 39.11 0.76
CA ARG A 615 -21.07 38.43 0.23
C ARG A 615 -22.20 38.85 1.14
N GLU A 616 -23.07 39.73 0.66
CA GLU A 616 -24.35 40.01 1.29
C GLU A 616 -25.17 38.72 1.22
N ASP A 617 -24.94 37.82 2.18
CA ASP A 617 -25.94 36.82 2.54
C ASP A 617 -27.03 37.60 3.31
N ARG A 618 -27.97 38.13 2.54
CA ARG A 618 -29.22 38.68 3.01
C ARG A 618 -30.12 37.50 3.38
N GLU A 619 -29.84 36.85 4.51
CA GLU A 619 -30.80 35.96 5.17
C GLU A 619 -31.70 36.81 6.07
N GLU A 620 -32.97 36.87 5.67
CA GLU A 620 -34.10 37.30 6.49
C GLU A 620 -34.14 36.45 7.77
N HIS A 621 -33.72 37.03 8.88
CA HIS A 621 -34.11 36.58 10.21
C HIS A 621 -34.88 37.71 10.89
N HIS A 622 -36.19 37.50 11.02
CA HIS A 622 -37.08 38.29 11.86
C HIS A 622 -36.48 38.45 13.27
N PRO A 623 -36.36 39.68 13.80
CA PRO A 623 -35.98 39.87 15.18
C PRO A 623 -37.17 39.54 16.09
N ARG A 624 -37.03 38.47 16.90
CA ARG A 624 -37.83 38.31 18.11
C ARG A 624 -37.49 39.45 19.09
N PRO A 625 -38.48 40.10 19.72
CA PRO A 625 -38.24 41.22 20.63
C PRO A 625 -37.66 40.70 21.94
N ARG A 626 -36.42 41.11 22.26
CA ARG A 626 -35.84 40.98 23.59
C ARG A 626 -36.60 41.87 24.57
N ARG A 627 -37.38 41.24 25.44
CA ARG A 627 -37.99 41.81 26.64
C ARG A 627 -36.88 42.28 27.58
N ALA A 628 -36.62 43.58 27.62
CA ALA A 628 -35.78 44.19 28.64
C ALA A 628 -36.64 44.46 29.89
N ALA A 629 -36.52 43.62 30.91
CA ALA A 629 -37.01 43.91 32.24
C ALA A 629 -35.99 44.85 32.94
N ARG A 630 -36.16 46.16 32.73
CA ARG A 630 -35.55 47.19 33.58
C ARG A 630 -36.55 47.50 34.69
N SER A 631 -36.30 46.98 35.89
CA SER A 631 -36.94 47.42 37.12
C SER A 631 -36.50 48.86 37.41
N ARG A 632 -37.42 49.81 37.17
CA ARG A 632 -37.32 51.17 37.69
C ARG A 632 -37.68 51.16 39.17
N SER A 633 -36.75 51.61 40.01
CA SER A 633 -37.00 52.10 41.36
C SER A 633 -37.66 53.49 41.26
N PRO A 634 -38.79 53.77 41.94
CA PRO A 634 -39.33 55.11 42.08
C PRO A 634 -38.97 55.64 43.46
N TYR A 635 -38.29 56.79 43.56
CA TYR A 635 -38.42 57.79 44.64
C TYR A 635 -37.28 58.81 44.50
N GLU A 636 -37.61 60.01 44.06
CA GLU A 636 -37.17 61.27 44.68
C GLU A 636 -37.96 62.46 44.09
N PRO A 637 -38.08 63.57 44.85
CA PRO A 637 -39.26 64.42 44.87
C PRO A 637 -39.16 65.66 43.98
N GLY A 638 -40.29 66.35 43.88
CA GLY A 638 -40.54 67.44 42.96
C GLY A 638 -39.71 68.70 43.15
N ASP A 639 -39.70 69.48 42.08
CA ASP A 639 -39.32 70.89 42.05
C ASP A 639 -40.55 71.66 41.57
N GLU A 640 -41.10 72.46 42.47
CA GLU A 640 -42.01 73.56 42.18
C GLU A 640 -41.19 74.72 41.61
N SER A 641 -41.53 75.19 40.40
CA SER A 641 -41.58 76.62 40.07
C SER A 641 -41.88 76.81 38.57
N GLY A 642 -43.09 77.28 38.26
CA GLY A 642 -43.41 77.73 36.91
C GLY A 642 -44.90 77.79 36.58
N PHE A 643 -45.55 78.85 37.08
CA PHE A 643 -46.91 79.35 36.81
C PHE A 643 -48.11 78.68 37.51
#